data_AF-A0A7V4XTT2-F1
#
_entry.id   AF-A0A7V4XTT2-F1
#
_cell.length_a   1.000
_cell.length_b   1.000
_cell.length_c   1.000
_cell.angle_alpha   90.00
_cell.angle_beta   90.00
_cell.angle_gamma   90.00
#
_symmetry.space_group_name_H-M   'P 1'
#
loop_
_entity.id
_entity.type
_entity.pdbx_description
1 polymer ?
#
loop_
_entity_poly.entity_id
_entity_poly.type
_entity_poly.pdbx_seq_one_letter_code
_entity_poly.pdbx_strand_id
1 'polypeptide(L)'
;MRKSMMIFGLLWVAAVLGGGCRAWAGGPHWYGGSAYFDPAVMGQPIVWKNGQITYYTDQGNLSATVSQAQANSMVAAAAAVWSGVKTAAVSIGRGGSLAEDVSGANVYQSSNGLVEPADMQASDTAVPVAVVYDADGSVINAIYGPGASATNDCQNDGVMTIVDGFSTTGYITHAVMLVNGLCTANSTEMENLQYQMIRSFGRILGLDWSDANEAMFVNDQITSDGLAGWPILHPVEHLCSGTNGACMTNETTLRYDDIASLNRTYPVTAANHAMYASKTLTASATFSVQGTIRFRRGQGMQGVNVVLRPLVSGQPILLYTVTAVSGASYVGDAGNAVDGNVDASGNPLNRFGSDDQTLEGYYDLSGVPLPPGVSSSDYELSFEAINPNYVAEDSVGPYVTGQVTPSGTLPVITLPGVQAGMQLEENVTISDSADELHSGDDGTEQAPVTVSTTGQWTGRLCCYGHTSWFQWWARANREFTVEVQALDDAGASTENKLAPVIGLWNGNAAPGTSPVTGTLQPFNGAVAGLTTLSAVSTAGSSIRLGIADARGDGRPDFAYRGRVIYADTVSPGRLPATGGPIVIRGMGFSPDMTVTVNGVAAQVTAVTPNEIDAVAPPSNGTVGTVLLEVEDPVTLGVASIGDGLAYDAQNGDGLTILTAPSDAVPMNVPESFTVRALGANLTPVAGVPVTFSVTEGSAVLGCGASSCQVTTAADGTATIAVTANSTALAQVTAALASGADVLAEFTGSAPNSIYALTPNLYVAIGGTTTWSPSALVLENSQPAAGAGVLWQTTSSGVSMTSQAMSDSNSSGVATGKLTVGPLNAAAGGTVQACVVGNGSCTAFSIVPVHVETAAMDPVSGTSQSIDETATLAPAVLEVTDAIGHPMAGAVVTFHETQFAWAPACAGDSVCPSPHILGQQTVQAVSASDGTVSLTPMPNNGQAVKLVVQATVGASAEYDFELVQNPPVNP
;
A
#
# COMPACT_ATOMS: atom_id res chain seq x y z
N MET A 1 18.07 19.68 29.18
CA MET A 1 19.39 20.03 29.76
C MET A 1 20.38 18.92 29.42
N ARG A 2 21.60 19.25 28.95
CA ARG A 2 22.78 18.36 28.73
C ARG A 2 22.55 17.15 27.78
N LYS A 3 23.12 17.15 26.56
CA LYS A 3 24.48 16.65 26.19
C LYS A 3 24.64 15.15 26.50
N SER A 4 25.03 14.24 25.60
CA SER A 4 25.88 14.28 24.40
C SER A 4 25.60 13.04 23.53
N MET A 5 25.98 12.90 22.24
CA MET A 5 26.57 13.81 21.23
C MET A 5 26.52 13.10 19.85
N MET A 6 26.34 13.85 18.75
CA MET A 6 26.51 13.39 17.36
C MET A 6 27.35 14.42 16.61
N ILE A 7 28.32 13.97 15.82
CA ILE A 7 29.20 14.82 15.01
C ILE A 7 28.51 15.04 13.66
N PHE A 8 27.94 16.23 13.47
CA PHE A 8 27.57 16.71 12.14
C PHE A 8 28.84 17.13 11.39
N GLY A 9 29.33 16.26 10.51
CA GLY A 9 30.19 16.67 9.41
C GLY A 9 29.31 17.25 8.30
N LEU A 10 29.51 18.51 7.93
CA LEU A 10 28.82 19.10 6.78
C LEU A 10 29.27 18.38 5.50
N LEU A 11 28.37 17.67 4.82
CA LEU A 11 28.54 17.39 3.40
C LEU A 11 28.41 18.71 2.63
N TRP A 12 29.53 19.22 2.15
CA TRP A 12 29.52 20.19 1.05
C TRP A 12 29.44 19.43 -0.26
N VAL A 13 28.33 19.60 -0.97
CA VAL A 13 28.20 19.16 -2.36
C VAL A 13 29.09 20.06 -3.22
N ALA A 14 30.17 19.50 -3.73
CA ALA A 14 30.91 20.03 -4.87
C ALA A 14 30.91 18.96 -5.95
N ALA A 15 30.13 19.18 -7.01
CA ALA A 15 30.20 18.36 -8.21
C ALA A 15 31.49 18.69 -8.95
N VAL A 16 32.59 18.05 -8.53
CA VAL A 16 33.88 18.12 -9.23
C VAL A 16 33.83 17.10 -10.35
N LEU A 17 33.46 17.58 -11.55
CA LEU A 17 33.77 16.91 -12.81
C LEU A 17 35.28 17.05 -13.06
N GLY A 18 36.07 16.27 -12.31
CA GLY A 18 37.50 16.11 -12.58
C GLY A 18 37.64 15.17 -13.77
N GLY A 19 38.11 15.70 -14.90
CA GLY A 19 38.43 14.88 -16.07
C GLY A 19 39.71 14.09 -15.82
N GLY A 20 39.76 12.84 -16.30
CA GLY A 20 40.81 11.89 -15.98
C GLY A 20 40.88 10.74 -16.97
N CYS A 21 41.58 10.97 -18.09
CA CYS A 21 42.03 10.04 -19.13
C CYS A 21 41.11 8.88 -19.57
N ARG A 22 40.51 9.01 -20.78
CA ARG A 22 39.49 8.06 -21.27
C ARG A 22 39.91 6.71 -21.82
N ALA A 23 40.07 5.69 -20.98
CA ALA A 23 39.66 4.31 -21.28
C ALA A 23 38.81 4.04 -22.56
N TRP A 24 39.23 3.14 -23.46
CA TRP A 24 38.41 2.17 -24.25
C TRP A 24 39.36 0.97 -24.58
N ALA A 25 39.10 -0.04 -25.43
CA ALA A 25 40.13 -1.10 -25.70
C ALA A 25 40.32 -1.61 -27.13
N GLY A 26 41.60 -1.61 -27.51
CA GLY A 26 42.18 -2.23 -28.67
C GLY A 26 41.51 -1.79 -29.96
N GLY A 27 41.96 -0.67 -30.55
CA GLY A 27 41.53 -0.25 -31.88
C GLY A 27 41.33 1.26 -32.03
N PRO A 28 40.53 1.68 -33.03
CA PRO A 28 39.98 3.02 -33.09
C PRO A 28 39.09 3.32 -31.88
N HIS A 29 39.21 4.54 -31.37
CA HIS A 29 38.43 5.03 -30.24
C HIS A 29 37.02 5.40 -30.69
N TRP A 30 36.87 6.50 -31.40
CA TRP A 30 35.56 6.90 -31.89
C TRP A 30 35.19 6.18 -33.19
N TYR A 31 33.92 5.78 -33.31
CA TYR A 31 33.28 5.38 -34.56
C TYR A 31 32.12 6.33 -34.85
N GLY A 32 31.85 6.64 -36.12
CA GLY A 32 30.77 7.57 -36.48
C GLY A 32 29.39 7.05 -36.07
N GLY A 33 28.60 7.88 -35.38
CA GLY A 33 27.21 7.58 -35.01
C GLY A 33 26.17 8.45 -35.70
N SER A 34 24.90 8.06 -35.55
CA SER A 34 23.79 8.49 -36.41
C SER A 34 23.30 9.92 -36.20
N ALA A 35 23.66 10.58 -35.09
CA ALA A 35 23.16 11.93 -34.76
C ALA A 35 24.08 13.11 -35.16
N TYR A 36 25.38 12.89 -35.40
CA TYR A 36 26.34 13.96 -35.69
C TYR A 36 27.09 13.79 -37.01
N PHE A 37 27.42 12.55 -37.39
CA PHE A 37 28.23 12.28 -38.56
C PHE A 37 27.38 12.06 -39.83
N ASP A 38 28.01 12.20 -40.99
CA ASP A 38 27.38 11.89 -42.27
C ASP A 38 27.03 10.38 -42.33
N PRO A 39 25.86 9.96 -42.85
CA PRO A 39 25.45 8.55 -42.86
C PRO A 39 26.42 7.57 -43.55
N ALA A 40 27.33 8.08 -44.38
CA ALA A 40 28.35 7.29 -45.07
C ALA A 40 29.56 6.90 -44.19
N VAL A 41 29.72 7.51 -43.01
CA VAL A 41 30.79 7.19 -42.05
C VAL A 41 30.26 6.54 -40.76
N MET A 42 28.98 6.18 -40.73
CA MET A 42 28.36 5.48 -39.61
C MET A 42 29.02 4.10 -39.42
N GLY A 43 29.40 3.77 -38.18
CA GLY A 43 30.18 2.58 -37.84
C GLY A 43 31.62 2.57 -38.37
N GLN A 44 32.11 3.66 -38.99
CA GLN A 44 33.49 3.77 -39.47
C GLN A 44 34.39 4.45 -38.43
N PRO A 45 35.67 4.06 -38.32
CA PRO A 45 36.66 4.72 -37.47
C PRO A 45 36.77 6.23 -37.74
N ILE A 46 36.73 7.04 -36.68
CA ILE A 46 37.01 8.48 -36.74
C ILE A 46 38.51 8.69 -36.54
N VAL A 47 39.18 9.23 -37.55
CA VAL A 47 40.65 9.23 -37.63
C VAL A 47 41.21 10.57 -38.09
N TRP A 48 42.50 10.80 -37.91
CA TRP A 48 43.17 11.91 -38.59
C TRP A 48 43.17 11.70 -40.10
N LYS A 49 42.81 12.75 -40.85
CA LYS A 49 42.76 12.68 -42.31
C LYS A 49 44.11 12.25 -42.89
N ASN A 50 44.10 11.17 -43.68
CA ASN A 50 45.29 10.50 -44.22
C ASN A 50 46.31 9.99 -43.19
N GLY A 51 46.06 10.06 -41.87
CA GLY A 51 47.05 9.77 -40.84
C GLY A 51 48.20 10.79 -40.77
N GLN A 52 47.93 12.04 -41.15
CA GLN A 52 48.89 13.15 -41.08
C GLN A 52 48.51 14.09 -39.92
N ILE A 53 49.38 14.21 -38.93
CA ILE A 53 49.17 15.03 -37.73
C ILE A 53 50.29 16.06 -37.61
N THR A 54 49.92 17.30 -37.33
CA THR A 54 50.85 18.40 -37.12
C THR A 54 50.61 19.01 -35.74
N TYR A 55 51.63 19.03 -34.88
CA TYR A 55 51.54 19.60 -33.53
C TYR A 55 52.35 20.89 -33.39
N TYR A 56 51.89 21.76 -32.48
CA TYR A 56 52.48 23.06 -32.19
C TYR A 56 52.77 23.11 -30.69
N THR A 57 53.99 23.51 -30.32
CA THR A 57 54.42 23.50 -28.92
C THR A 57 54.47 24.89 -28.31
N ASP A 58 54.21 24.97 -27.02
CA ASP A 58 54.25 26.20 -26.23
C ASP A 58 55.50 27.07 -26.47
N GLN A 59 55.39 28.37 -26.22
CA GLN A 59 56.53 29.28 -26.14
C GLN A 59 57.23 29.23 -24.76
N GLY A 60 56.52 28.84 -23.71
CA GLY A 60 57.02 28.73 -22.33
C GLY A 60 58.05 27.62 -22.10
N ASN A 61 58.71 27.67 -20.95
CA ASN A 61 59.47 26.52 -20.42
C ASN A 61 58.50 25.59 -19.68
N LEU A 62 58.67 24.27 -19.80
CA LEU A 62 57.86 23.32 -19.04
C LEU A 62 58.08 23.41 -17.54
N SER A 63 59.27 23.78 -17.07
CA SER A 63 59.47 24.09 -15.65
C SER A 63 60.72 24.93 -15.44
N ALA A 64 61.04 25.24 -14.18
CA ALA A 64 62.30 25.86 -13.80
C ALA A 64 63.53 24.98 -14.12
N THR A 65 63.36 23.66 -14.30
CA THR A 65 64.42 22.70 -14.63
C THR A 65 64.36 22.20 -16.07
N VAL A 66 63.18 22.20 -16.71
CA VAL A 66 62.97 21.71 -18.08
C VAL A 66 62.69 22.88 -19.03
N SER A 67 63.71 23.24 -19.82
CA SER A 67 63.57 24.28 -20.84
C SER A 67 62.62 23.90 -21.98
N GLN A 68 62.03 24.90 -22.66
CA GLN A 68 61.21 24.72 -23.85
C GLN A 68 61.87 23.79 -24.89
N ALA A 69 63.18 23.98 -25.15
CA ALA A 69 63.91 23.18 -26.13
C ALA A 69 64.03 21.69 -25.72
N GLN A 70 64.09 21.41 -24.41
CA GLN A 70 64.09 20.05 -23.88
C GLN A 70 62.69 19.43 -23.95
N ALA A 71 61.65 20.16 -23.54
CA ALA A 71 60.25 19.71 -23.66
C ALA A 71 59.87 19.43 -25.13
N ASN A 72 60.26 20.30 -26.06
CA ASN A 72 60.11 20.09 -27.50
C ASN A 72 60.75 18.77 -27.97
N SER A 73 61.90 18.40 -27.40
CA SER A 73 62.58 17.14 -27.72
C SER A 73 61.85 15.91 -27.17
N MET A 74 61.23 16.01 -25.99
CA MET A 74 60.44 14.92 -25.38
C MET A 74 59.16 14.65 -26.17
N VAL A 75 58.46 15.72 -26.56
CA VAL A 75 57.27 15.64 -27.43
C VAL A 75 57.64 15.08 -28.80
N ALA A 76 58.76 15.50 -29.39
CA ALA A 76 59.25 14.96 -30.66
C ALA A 76 59.65 13.47 -30.56
N ALA A 77 60.24 13.04 -29.45
CA ALA A 77 60.53 11.63 -29.20
C ALA A 77 59.24 10.80 -29.09
N ALA A 78 58.25 11.28 -28.35
CA ALA A 78 56.95 10.61 -28.20
C ALA A 78 56.20 10.47 -29.54
N ALA A 79 56.13 11.55 -30.32
CA ALA A 79 55.55 11.54 -31.67
C ALA A 79 56.26 10.57 -32.64
N ALA A 80 57.57 10.36 -32.46
CA ALA A 80 58.38 9.48 -33.28
C ALA A 80 58.12 7.98 -33.02
N VAL A 81 57.72 7.60 -31.80
CA VAL A 81 57.38 6.20 -31.44
C VAL A 81 56.25 5.69 -32.33
N TRP A 82 55.11 6.39 -32.35
CA TRP A 82 53.95 6.04 -33.19
C TRP A 82 54.23 6.16 -34.68
N SER A 83 54.94 7.23 -35.09
CA SER A 83 55.37 7.40 -36.49
C SER A 83 56.35 6.30 -36.97
N GLY A 84 57.02 5.61 -36.04
CA GLY A 84 57.97 4.55 -36.31
C GLY A 84 57.36 3.26 -36.88
N VAL A 85 56.09 2.97 -36.58
CA VAL A 85 55.42 1.71 -36.97
C VAL A 85 55.39 1.56 -38.49
N LYS A 86 56.04 0.50 -38.99
CA LYS A 86 56.26 0.29 -40.43
C LYS A 86 55.00 -0.13 -41.19
N THR A 87 54.01 -0.68 -40.51
CA THR A 87 52.75 -1.18 -41.09
C THR A 87 51.57 -0.23 -40.90
N ALA A 88 51.80 0.97 -40.36
CA ALA A 88 50.77 1.99 -40.16
C ALA A 88 51.06 3.28 -40.94
N ALA A 89 50.02 3.83 -41.57
CA ALA A 89 50.02 5.04 -42.38
C ALA A 89 49.94 6.31 -41.51
N VAL A 90 50.83 6.41 -40.50
CA VAL A 90 50.89 7.54 -39.57
C VAL A 90 52.19 8.30 -39.72
N SER A 91 52.07 9.63 -39.68
CA SER A 91 53.16 10.61 -39.64
C SER A 91 52.77 11.77 -38.74
N ILE A 92 53.44 11.91 -37.60
CA ILE A 92 53.28 13.01 -36.65
C ILE A 92 54.50 13.94 -36.76
N GLY A 93 54.29 15.24 -36.98
CA GLY A 93 55.36 16.22 -37.15
C GLY A 93 55.11 17.55 -36.43
N ARG A 94 56.19 18.29 -36.11
CA ARG A 94 56.08 19.63 -35.52
C ARG A 94 55.80 20.68 -36.59
N GLY A 95 54.68 21.38 -36.50
CA GLY A 95 54.32 22.49 -37.40
C GLY A 95 54.95 23.83 -37.00
N GLY A 96 55.15 24.05 -35.70
CA GLY A 96 55.67 25.31 -35.19
C GLY A 96 55.56 25.41 -33.67
N SER A 97 55.39 26.64 -33.20
CA SER A 97 54.97 26.94 -31.83
C SER A 97 53.57 27.53 -31.82
N LEU A 98 52.90 27.48 -30.68
CA LEU A 98 51.71 28.27 -30.38
C LEU A 98 52.02 29.78 -30.52
N ALA A 99 51.00 30.60 -30.72
CA ALA A 99 51.11 32.05 -30.95
C ALA A 99 51.67 32.81 -29.74
N GLU A 100 51.50 32.25 -28.55
CA GLU A 100 51.88 32.80 -27.25
C GLU A 100 52.42 31.72 -26.29
N ASP A 101 52.82 32.17 -25.10
CA ASP A 101 53.11 31.35 -23.92
C ASP A 101 51.80 31.07 -23.18
N VAL A 102 51.44 29.80 -22.98
CA VAL A 102 50.15 29.41 -22.39
C VAL A 102 50.30 29.19 -20.89
N SER A 103 49.56 29.95 -20.09
CA SER A 103 49.68 29.96 -18.63
C SER A 103 48.39 30.43 -17.95
N GLY A 104 48.34 30.42 -16.62
CA GLY A 104 47.24 31.02 -15.85
C GLY A 104 46.97 32.51 -16.08
N ALA A 105 47.77 33.20 -16.91
CA ALA A 105 47.53 34.57 -17.35
C ALA A 105 46.54 34.68 -18.53
N ASN A 106 46.46 33.65 -19.39
CA ASN A 106 45.57 33.57 -20.55
C ASN A 106 44.63 32.35 -20.54
N VAL A 107 44.86 31.35 -19.67
CA VAL A 107 43.87 30.31 -19.35
C VAL A 107 43.33 30.47 -17.93
N TYR A 108 42.05 30.81 -17.79
CA TYR A 108 41.40 30.97 -16.49
C TYR A 108 39.87 30.91 -16.57
N GLN A 109 39.22 30.60 -15.44
CA GLN A 109 37.77 30.60 -15.33
C GLN A 109 37.23 32.04 -15.20
N SER A 110 36.26 32.39 -16.05
CA SER A 110 35.56 33.69 -16.03
C SER A 110 34.08 33.51 -15.65
N SER A 111 33.34 34.62 -15.50
CA SER A 111 31.88 34.56 -15.30
C SER A 111 31.11 33.97 -16.49
N ASN A 112 31.76 33.83 -17.65
CA ASN A 112 31.16 33.34 -18.89
C ASN A 112 31.70 31.96 -19.29
N GLY A 113 32.43 31.29 -18.40
CA GLY A 113 33.13 30.02 -18.66
C GLY A 113 34.65 30.18 -18.77
N LEU A 114 35.31 29.11 -19.20
CA LEU A 114 36.76 29.07 -19.45
C LEU A 114 37.16 30.10 -20.52
N VAL A 115 38.24 30.84 -20.25
CA VAL A 115 38.96 31.65 -21.23
C VAL A 115 40.23 30.92 -21.58
N GLU A 116 40.57 30.84 -22.87
CA GLU A 116 41.77 30.19 -23.40
C GLU A 116 42.23 30.83 -24.73
N PRO A 117 43.52 30.71 -25.11
CA PRO A 117 44.06 31.16 -26.39
C PRO A 117 43.30 30.63 -27.62
N ALA A 118 43.26 31.41 -28.70
CA ALA A 118 42.48 31.06 -29.88
C ALA A 118 43.01 29.82 -30.63
N ASP A 119 44.33 29.61 -30.58
CA ASP A 119 45.04 28.48 -31.18
C ASP A 119 45.13 27.23 -30.29
N MET A 120 44.36 27.23 -29.18
CA MET A 120 44.01 26.05 -28.38
C MET A 120 42.53 25.65 -28.50
N GLN A 121 41.70 26.44 -29.18
CA GLN A 121 40.26 26.18 -29.25
C GLN A 121 39.97 25.20 -30.39
N ALA A 122 39.04 24.27 -30.17
CA ALA A 122 38.54 23.31 -31.18
C ALA A 122 38.18 23.91 -32.56
N SER A 123 37.89 25.21 -32.62
CA SER A 123 37.63 25.95 -33.86
C SER A 123 38.87 26.25 -34.71
N ASP A 124 40.09 26.27 -34.16
CA ASP A 124 41.30 26.57 -34.93
C ASP A 124 41.90 25.33 -35.60
N THR A 125 41.33 24.97 -36.74
CA THR A 125 41.85 23.91 -37.62
C THR A 125 43.24 24.19 -38.22
N ALA A 126 43.85 25.36 -38.00
CA ALA A 126 45.23 25.64 -38.40
C ALA A 126 46.27 25.13 -37.40
N VAL A 127 45.87 24.84 -36.15
CA VAL A 127 46.68 24.18 -35.11
C VAL A 127 46.01 22.86 -34.73
N PRO A 128 46.25 21.76 -35.48
CA PRO A 128 45.52 20.50 -35.25
C PRO A 128 45.81 19.86 -33.90
N VAL A 129 47.00 20.08 -33.34
CA VAL A 129 47.35 19.63 -31.98
C VAL A 129 48.11 20.74 -31.26
N ALA A 130 47.50 21.32 -30.23
CA ALA A 130 48.16 22.25 -29.32
C ALA A 130 48.86 21.47 -28.19
N VAL A 131 50.14 21.76 -27.92
CA VAL A 131 50.90 21.14 -26.83
C VAL A 131 51.36 22.22 -25.86
N VAL A 132 50.67 22.29 -24.73
CA VAL A 132 50.82 23.30 -23.67
C VAL A 132 51.78 22.83 -22.60
N TYR A 133 52.63 23.73 -22.11
CA TYR A 133 53.63 23.48 -21.09
C TYR A 133 53.27 24.20 -19.79
N ASP A 134 52.41 23.57 -18.98
CA ASP A 134 51.83 24.18 -17.78
C ASP A 134 52.84 24.21 -16.62
N ALA A 135 53.67 25.26 -16.59
CA ALA A 135 54.85 25.34 -15.76
C ALA A 135 54.60 25.36 -14.24
N ASP A 136 53.41 25.78 -13.80
CA ASP A 136 53.02 25.87 -12.40
C ASP A 136 51.69 25.15 -12.05
N GLY A 137 51.11 24.44 -13.02
CA GLY A 137 49.84 23.71 -12.86
C GLY A 137 48.60 24.60 -12.99
N SER A 138 48.73 25.89 -13.29
CA SER A 138 47.60 26.82 -13.32
C SER A 138 46.63 26.56 -14.48
N VAL A 139 47.12 26.10 -15.63
CA VAL A 139 46.28 25.79 -16.81
C VAL A 139 45.43 24.54 -16.55
N ILE A 140 46.06 23.47 -16.07
CA ILE A 140 45.41 22.20 -15.69
C ILE A 140 44.36 22.44 -14.60
N ASN A 141 44.70 23.21 -13.55
CA ASN A 141 43.76 23.54 -12.48
C ASN A 141 42.60 24.45 -12.95
N ALA A 142 42.78 25.23 -14.01
CA ALA A 142 41.70 26.04 -14.59
C ALA A 142 40.74 25.18 -15.42
N ILE A 143 41.23 24.16 -16.12
CA ILE A 143 40.45 23.29 -17.00
C ILE A 143 39.73 22.19 -16.20
N TYR A 144 40.46 21.43 -15.37
CA TYR A 144 39.94 20.26 -14.65
C TYR A 144 39.61 20.54 -13.17
N GLY A 145 39.88 21.75 -12.69
CA GLY A 145 39.55 22.21 -11.35
C GLY A 145 40.71 22.14 -10.35
N PRO A 146 40.60 22.81 -9.18
CA PRO A 146 41.70 22.95 -8.24
C PRO A 146 42.16 21.60 -7.66
N GLY A 147 43.42 21.27 -7.87
CA GLY A 147 44.06 20.03 -7.40
C GLY A 147 44.40 19.06 -8.53
N ALA A 148 43.88 19.24 -9.74
CA ALA A 148 44.17 18.36 -10.88
C ALA A 148 45.65 18.37 -11.29
N SER A 149 46.41 19.43 -10.99
CA SER A 149 47.85 19.47 -11.29
C SER A 149 48.73 18.86 -10.18
N ALA A 150 48.16 18.21 -9.16
CA ALA A 150 48.90 17.85 -7.95
C ALA A 150 49.95 16.74 -8.18
N THR A 151 51.12 16.90 -7.56
CA THR A 151 52.28 16.01 -7.82
C THR A 151 52.21 14.65 -7.12
N ASN A 152 51.10 14.32 -6.45
CA ASN A 152 50.92 13.03 -5.79
C ASN A 152 50.55 11.90 -6.76
N ASP A 153 50.17 12.21 -8.00
CA ASP A 153 49.81 11.21 -9.01
C ASP A 153 50.38 11.54 -10.39
N CYS A 154 51.62 12.07 -10.45
CA CYS A 154 52.33 12.41 -11.69
C CYS A 154 52.43 11.26 -12.71
N GLN A 155 52.30 10.01 -12.25
CA GLN A 155 52.18 8.86 -13.12
C GLN A 155 50.90 8.83 -13.97
N ASN A 156 49.80 9.43 -13.51
CA ASN A 156 48.52 9.49 -14.22
C ASN A 156 48.27 10.92 -14.75
N ASP A 157 48.45 11.92 -13.89
CA ASP A 157 48.13 13.34 -14.15
C ASP A 157 49.32 14.14 -14.71
N GLY A 158 50.41 13.47 -15.11
CA GLY A 158 51.60 14.10 -15.68
C GLY A 158 51.36 14.71 -17.07
N VAL A 159 50.51 14.07 -17.88
CA VAL A 159 50.07 14.61 -19.18
C VAL A 159 48.59 14.29 -19.38
N MET A 160 47.80 15.29 -19.74
CA MET A 160 46.37 15.16 -20.01
C MET A 160 46.08 15.42 -21.48
N THR A 161 45.07 14.75 -22.03
CA THR A 161 44.67 14.92 -23.44
C THR A 161 43.20 15.23 -23.59
N ILE A 162 42.91 16.14 -24.52
CA ILE A 162 41.58 16.54 -24.93
C ILE A 162 41.51 16.32 -26.44
N VAL A 163 40.48 15.63 -26.93
CA VAL A 163 40.15 15.58 -28.36
C VAL A 163 38.72 16.06 -28.49
N ASP A 164 38.59 17.24 -29.07
CA ASP A 164 37.41 18.11 -29.01
C ASP A 164 36.93 18.54 -30.41
N GLY A 165 37.83 18.58 -31.39
CA GLY A 165 37.51 18.86 -32.79
C GLY A 165 37.22 17.60 -33.58
N PHE A 166 35.97 17.44 -34.01
CA PHE A 166 35.54 16.44 -35.00
C PHE A 166 34.89 17.12 -36.21
N SER A 167 34.90 16.42 -37.35
CA SER A 167 34.17 16.80 -38.56
C SER A 167 33.08 15.79 -38.88
N THR A 168 31.95 16.23 -39.45
CA THR A 168 30.83 15.35 -39.83
C THR A 168 31.24 14.27 -40.83
N THR A 169 32.29 14.53 -41.63
CA THR A 169 32.89 13.58 -42.57
C THR A 169 33.78 12.51 -41.92
N GLY A 170 33.78 12.42 -40.58
CA GLY A 170 34.45 11.35 -39.83
C GLY A 170 35.95 11.52 -39.63
N TYR A 171 36.44 12.76 -39.53
CA TYR A 171 37.84 13.03 -39.16
C TYR A 171 37.97 13.80 -37.84
N ILE A 172 39.02 13.46 -37.08
CA ILE A 172 39.56 14.31 -36.01
C ILE A 172 40.17 15.57 -36.67
N THR A 173 39.95 16.73 -36.06
CA THR A 173 40.38 18.05 -36.57
C THR A 173 41.15 18.90 -35.56
N HIS A 174 40.95 18.70 -34.26
CA HIS A 174 41.67 19.41 -33.20
C HIS A 174 41.84 18.51 -31.96
N ALA A 175 42.94 18.74 -31.22
CA ALA A 175 43.23 18.13 -29.93
C ALA A 175 44.20 19.01 -29.11
N VAL A 176 44.19 18.85 -27.78
CA VAL A 176 45.12 19.51 -26.85
C VAL A 176 45.87 18.46 -26.03
N MET A 177 47.17 18.68 -25.82
CA MET A 177 48.00 17.97 -24.84
C MET A 177 48.47 18.97 -23.78
N LEU A 178 48.08 18.77 -22.53
CA LEU A 178 48.56 19.56 -21.39
C LEU A 178 49.65 18.79 -20.68
N VAL A 179 50.83 19.38 -20.54
CA VAL A 179 51.99 18.74 -19.87
C VAL A 179 52.23 19.42 -18.52
N ASN A 180 52.14 18.66 -17.43
CA ASN A 180 52.26 19.18 -16.07
C ASN A 180 53.73 19.46 -15.69
N GLY A 181 54.11 20.74 -15.64
CA GLY A 181 55.44 21.19 -15.28
C GLY A 181 55.89 20.85 -13.86
N LEU A 182 54.93 20.62 -12.96
CA LEU A 182 55.21 20.23 -11.57
C LEU A 182 55.74 18.79 -11.47
N CYS A 183 55.49 17.95 -12.48
CA CYS A 183 55.97 16.56 -12.59
C CYS A 183 57.34 16.47 -13.28
N THR A 184 58.30 17.31 -12.84
CA THR A 184 59.66 17.40 -13.42
C THR A 184 60.77 17.54 -12.36
N ALA A 185 60.48 17.25 -11.09
CA ALA A 185 61.38 17.48 -9.96
C ALA A 185 62.49 16.43 -9.84
N ASN A 186 62.32 15.23 -10.40
CA ASN A 186 63.32 14.15 -10.36
C ASN A 186 63.32 13.28 -11.63
N SER A 187 64.30 12.38 -11.77
CA SER A 187 64.46 11.53 -12.96
C SER A 187 63.29 10.59 -13.22
N THR A 188 62.67 10.04 -12.17
CA THR A 188 61.54 9.12 -12.31
C THR A 188 60.28 9.83 -12.77
N GLU A 189 60.04 11.05 -12.26
CA GLU A 189 58.97 11.92 -12.78
C GLU A 189 59.18 12.24 -14.26
N MET A 190 60.43 12.51 -14.70
CA MET A 190 60.76 12.75 -16.10
C MET A 190 60.56 11.51 -16.99
N GLU A 191 60.86 10.30 -16.48
CA GLU A 191 60.58 9.03 -17.15
C GLU A 191 59.07 8.80 -17.31
N ASN A 192 58.31 8.96 -16.22
CA ASN A 192 56.85 8.86 -16.23
C ASN A 192 56.21 9.92 -17.14
N LEU A 193 56.74 11.14 -17.19
CA LEU A 193 56.25 12.19 -18.08
C LEU A 193 56.52 11.85 -19.56
N GLN A 194 57.71 11.33 -19.88
CA GLN A 194 58.04 10.88 -21.24
C GLN A 194 57.13 9.73 -21.69
N TYR A 195 56.82 8.82 -20.77
CA TYR A 195 55.86 7.73 -20.97
C TYR A 195 54.42 8.24 -21.18
N GLN A 196 53.93 9.16 -20.34
CA GLN A 196 52.60 9.75 -20.50
C GLN A 196 52.47 10.57 -21.79
N MET A 197 53.53 11.25 -22.26
CA MET A 197 53.54 11.86 -23.60
C MET A 197 53.36 10.84 -24.74
N ILE A 198 53.91 9.62 -24.60
CA ILE A 198 53.76 8.55 -25.59
C ILE A 198 52.33 8.03 -25.59
N ARG A 199 51.75 7.72 -24.42
CA ARG A 199 50.32 7.36 -24.28
C ARG A 199 49.43 8.44 -24.89
N SER A 200 49.68 9.69 -24.54
CA SER A 200 48.94 10.86 -25.03
C SER A 200 48.91 10.98 -26.55
N PHE A 201 50.00 10.66 -27.27
CA PHE A 201 49.95 10.62 -28.74
C PHE A 201 49.13 9.46 -29.29
N GLY A 202 49.08 8.30 -28.62
CA GLY A 202 48.16 7.21 -29.01
C GLY A 202 46.69 7.63 -28.85
N ARG A 203 46.39 8.34 -27.76
CA ARG A 203 45.06 8.92 -27.49
C ARG A 203 44.67 10.01 -28.49
N ILE A 204 45.58 10.92 -28.81
CA ILE A 204 45.40 11.94 -29.86
C ILE A 204 45.23 11.30 -31.24
N LEU A 205 45.90 10.18 -31.53
CA LEU A 205 45.68 9.40 -32.76
C LEU A 205 44.27 8.80 -32.85
N GLY A 206 43.45 8.87 -31.80
CA GLY A 206 42.16 8.21 -31.72
C GLY A 206 42.31 6.70 -31.55
N LEU A 207 43.35 6.24 -30.84
CA LEU A 207 43.44 4.86 -30.39
C LEU A 207 42.83 4.68 -29.02
N ASP A 208 42.11 3.58 -28.86
CA ASP A 208 41.69 3.02 -27.58
C ASP A 208 42.85 2.73 -26.63
N TRP A 209 42.51 2.47 -25.38
CA TRP A 209 43.40 1.76 -24.47
C TRP A 209 43.35 0.26 -24.79
N SER A 210 43.38 -0.63 -23.80
CA SER A 210 43.57 -2.06 -24.03
C SER A 210 43.28 -2.87 -22.78
N ASP A 211 42.63 -4.01 -22.97
CA ASP A 211 42.37 -5.01 -21.92
C ASP A 211 43.28 -6.24 -22.12
N ALA A 212 44.45 -6.03 -22.76
CA ALA A 212 45.42 -7.08 -23.06
C ALA A 212 46.18 -7.52 -21.81
N ASN A 213 46.11 -8.82 -21.51
CA ASN A 213 46.75 -9.47 -20.36
C ASN A 213 46.22 -9.09 -18.97
N GLU A 214 45.13 -8.32 -18.87
CA GLU A 214 44.59 -7.84 -17.59
C GLU A 214 44.32 -8.96 -16.56
N ALA A 215 43.86 -10.12 -17.04
CA ALA A 215 43.62 -11.31 -16.23
C ALA A 215 44.83 -11.80 -15.40
N MET A 216 46.08 -11.38 -15.72
CA MET A 216 47.26 -11.75 -14.93
C MET A 216 47.36 -11.02 -13.58
N PHE A 217 46.75 -9.84 -13.44
CA PHE A 217 46.73 -9.11 -12.18
C PHE A 217 45.69 -9.67 -11.19
N VAL A 218 44.67 -10.37 -11.72
CA VAL A 218 43.68 -11.08 -10.91
C VAL A 218 44.36 -12.21 -10.14
N ASN A 219 44.25 -12.19 -8.81
CA ASN A 219 44.89 -13.14 -7.90
C ASN A 219 46.43 -13.24 -8.04
N ASP A 220 47.11 -12.16 -8.43
CA ASP A 220 48.58 -12.06 -8.48
C ASP A 220 49.25 -13.17 -9.34
N GLN A 221 48.65 -13.46 -10.50
CA GLN A 221 49.15 -14.44 -11.47
C GLN A 221 50.11 -13.82 -12.50
N ILE A 222 50.92 -12.85 -12.07
CA ILE A 222 51.77 -12.03 -12.92
C ILE A 222 52.91 -12.88 -13.53
N THR A 223 53.12 -12.75 -14.84
CA THR A 223 54.18 -13.47 -15.57
C THR A 223 55.13 -12.49 -16.29
N SER A 224 56.38 -12.91 -16.52
CA SER A 224 57.36 -12.10 -17.28
C SER A 224 56.89 -11.74 -18.68
N ASP A 225 56.23 -12.69 -19.34
CA ASP A 225 55.75 -12.53 -20.72
C ASP A 225 54.52 -11.63 -20.76
N GLY A 226 53.63 -11.74 -19.76
CA GLY A 226 52.49 -10.84 -19.58
C GLY A 226 52.93 -9.40 -19.32
N LEU A 227 53.88 -9.19 -18.41
CA LEU A 227 54.48 -7.86 -18.14
C LEU A 227 55.16 -7.27 -19.38
N ALA A 228 55.88 -8.08 -20.15
CA ALA A 228 56.54 -7.62 -21.37
C ALA A 228 55.57 -7.37 -22.53
N GLY A 229 54.42 -8.05 -22.53
CA GLY A 229 53.29 -7.82 -23.44
C GLY A 229 52.29 -6.77 -22.97
N TRP A 230 52.45 -6.19 -21.77
CA TRP A 230 51.57 -5.16 -21.22
C TRP A 230 51.62 -3.89 -22.10
N PRO A 231 50.49 -3.50 -22.73
CA PRO A 231 50.44 -2.48 -23.78
C PRO A 231 50.72 -1.09 -23.20
N ILE A 232 51.30 -0.18 -23.99
CA ILE A 232 51.44 1.23 -23.54
C ILE A 232 50.06 1.86 -23.36
N LEU A 233 49.15 1.53 -24.27
CA LEU A 233 47.76 1.92 -24.19
C LEU A 233 46.98 0.97 -23.26
N HIS A 234 47.39 0.78 -22.01
CA HIS A 234 46.50 0.21 -20.97
C HIS A 234 45.72 1.32 -20.24
N PRO A 235 44.54 1.05 -19.65
CA PRO A 235 43.77 2.00 -18.85
C PRO A 235 44.51 2.39 -17.55
N VAL A 236 44.46 1.50 -16.54
CA VAL A 236 45.00 1.73 -15.20
C VAL A 236 46.44 1.25 -15.07
N GLU A 237 47.24 1.97 -14.28
CA GLU A 237 48.68 1.74 -14.19
C GLU A 237 49.05 0.78 -13.05
N HIS A 238 49.03 -0.51 -13.37
CA HIS A 238 49.42 -1.58 -12.45
C HIS A 238 50.93 -1.66 -12.16
N LEU A 239 51.79 -1.01 -12.97
CA LEU A 239 53.23 -1.22 -12.92
C LEU A 239 54.03 -0.11 -12.20
N CYS A 240 53.41 1.03 -11.84
CA CYS A 240 54.07 2.02 -10.98
C CYS A 240 54.43 1.43 -9.62
N SER A 241 55.73 1.47 -9.30
CA SER A 241 56.26 1.06 -7.98
C SER A 241 56.04 2.13 -6.90
N GLY A 242 54.77 2.41 -6.59
CA GLY A 242 54.33 3.42 -5.62
C GLY A 242 54.39 4.86 -6.15
N THR A 243 54.09 5.83 -5.29
CA THR A 243 53.80 7.25 -5.61
C THR A 243 54.91 8.02 -6.34
N ASN A 244 56.09 7.44 -6.54
CA ASN A 244 57.22 8.03 -7.29
C ASN A 244 58.04 6.94 -8.03
N GLY A 245 57.41 5.82 -8.38
CA GLY A 245 58.05 4.72 -9.10
C GLY A 245 58.00 4.91 -10.61
N ALA A 246 58.97 4.37 -11.35
CA ALA A 246 58.90 4.31 -12.81
C ALA A 246 57.80 3.30 -13.19
N CYS A 247 56.90 3.71 -14.09
CA CYS A 247 55.67 2.95 -14.33
C CYS A 247 55.84 1.88 -15.41
N MET A 248 56.36 2.24 -16.59
CA MET A 248 56.73 1.25 -17.61
C MET A 248 58.24 1.20 -17.84
N THR A 249 58.79 -0.01 -17.89
CA THR A 249 60.16 -0.20 -18.41
C THR A 249 60.12 -0.30 -19.93
N ASN A 250 61.02 0.43 -20.61
CA ASN A 250 61.08 0.50 -22.08
C ASN A 250 59.77 1.02 -22.70
N GLU A 251 59.33 2.17 -22.19
CA GLU A 251 58.20 2.99 -22.58
C GLU A 251 58.23 3.47 -24.05
N THR A 252 59.40 3.44 -24.70
CA THR A 252 59.57 3.84 -26.11
C THR A 252 59.32 2.72 -27.13
N THR A 253 58.98 1.52 -26.67
CA THR A 253 58.70 0.36 -27.53
C THR A 253 57.20 0.02 -27.49
N LEU A 254 56.48 0.17 -28.59
CA LEU A 254 55.08 -0.29 -28.68
C LEU A 254 54.97 -1.82 -28.59
N ARG A 255 53.92 -2.33 -27.94
CA ARG A 255 53.63 -3.77 -27.87
C ARG A 255 52.75 -4.21 -29.04
N TYR A 256 52.44 -5.51 -29.12
CA TYR A 256 51.70 -6.06 -30.27
C TYR A 256 50.27 -5.53 -30.36
N ASP A 257 49.59 -5.33 -29.23
CA ASP A 257 48.28 -4.72 -29.16
C ASP A 257 48.29 -3.25 -29.67
N ASP A 258 49.21 -2.42 -29.14
CA ASP A 258 49.41 -1.04 -29.60
C ASP A 258 49.62 -0.96 -31.13
N ILE A 259 50.46 -1.86 -31.66
CA ILE A 259 50.81 -1.94 -33.09
C ILE A 259 49.62 -2.40 -33.93
N ALA A 260 48.88 -3.43 -33.49
CA ALA A 260 47.72 -3.95 -34.21
C ALA A 260 46.56 -2.93 -34.23
N SER A 261 46.31 -2.29 -33.10
CA SER A 261 45.34 -1.19 -32.95
C SER A 261 45.67 -0.01 -33.88
N LEU A 262 46.95 0.39 -33.96
CA LEU A 262 47.40 1.39 -34.93
C LEU A 262 47.28 0.93 -36.39
N ASN A 263 47.61 -0.34 -36.69
CA ASN A 263 47.53 -0.91 -38.03
C ASN A 263 46.09 -1.01 -38.56
N ARG A 264 45.12 -1.34 -37.68
CA ARG A 264 43.68 -1.38 -37.98
C ARG A 264 43.09 0.00 -38.17
N THR A 265 43.51 0.97 -37.36
CA THR A 265 43.02 2.37 -37.44
C THR A 265 43.63 3.13 -38.63
N TYR A 266 44.92 2.92 -38.91
CA TYR A 266 45.66 3.60 -39.98
C TYR A 266 46.37 2.61 -40.92
N PRO A 267 45.65 1.78 -41.69
CA PRO A 267 46.27 0.82 -42.59
C PRO A 267 47.02 1.51 -43.73
N VAL A 268 48.23 1.03 -44.02
CA VAL A 268 48.96 1.30 -45.25
C VAL A 268 48.34 0.46 -46.36
N THR A 269 47.58 1.12 -47.23
CA THR A 269 46.88 0.53 -48.37
C THR A 269 47.55 0.91 -49.68
N ALA A 270 47.24 0.21 -50.77
CA ALA A 270 47.71 0.60 -52.11
C ALA A 270 47.28 2.02 -52.50
N ALA A 271 46.20 2.55 -51.92
CA ALA A 271 45.70 3.90 -52.19
C ALA A 271 46.52 5.01 -51.48
N ASN A 272 47.01 4.76 -50.26
CA ASN A 272 47.77 5.76 -49.49
C ASN A 272 49.30 5.53 -49.50
N HIS A 273 49.80 4.39 -49.99
CA HIS A 273 51.22 4.03 -49.97
C HIS A 273 52.15 5.08 -50.62
N ALA A 274 51.67 5.81 -51.64
CA ALA A 274 52.43 6.90 -52.26
C ALA A 274 52.78 8.05 -51.30
N MET A 275 51.95 8.30 -50.27
CA MET A 275 52.23 9.26 -49.19
C MET A 275 53.15 8.67 -48.10
N TYR A 276 53.32 7.35 -48.10
CA TYR A 276 53.96 6.55 -47.05
C TYR A 276 54.99 5.56 -47.62
N ALA A 277 55.74 5.95 -48.66
CA ALA A 277 56.58 5.04 -49.45
C ALA A 277 57.68 4.30 -48.68
N SER A 278 58.02 4.73 -47.45
CA SER A 278 58.97 4.07 -46.53
C SER A 278 58.31 3.08 -45.55
N LYS A 279 56.99 2.91 -45.64
CA LYS A 279 56.15 1.97 -44.90
C LYS A 279 55.82 0.74 -45.77
N THR A 280 55.40 -0.34 -45.13
CA THR A 280 55.00 -1.61 -45.74
C THR A 280 53.47 -1.71 -45.79
N LEU A 281 52.90 -2.26 -46.87
CA LEU A 281 51.46 -2.51 -46.97
C LEU A 281 50.99 -3.45 -45.85
N THR A 282 50.06 -2.97 -45.01
CA THR A 282 49.62 -3.66 -43.78
C THR A 282 49.16 -5.07 -44.06
N ALA A 283 48.17 -5.22 -44.95
CA ALA A 283 47.55 -6.50 -45.28
C ALA A 283 48.55 -7.58 -45.77
N SER A 284 49.70 -7.19 -46.34
CA SER A 284 50.73 -8.16 -46.78
C SER A 284 51.74 -8.56 -45.69
N ALA A 285 51.78 -7.81 -44.59
CA ALA A 285 52.73 -7.97 -43.49
C ALA A 285 52.07 -8.40 -42.17
N THR A 286 50.74 -8.39 -42.11
CA THR A 286 49.92 -8.75 -40.97
C THR A 286 48.84 -9.74 -41.39
N PHE A 287 48.04 -10.23 -40.44
CA PHE A 287 46.80 -10.96 -40.72
C PHE A 287 45.62 -10.30 -39.99
N SER A 288 44.42 -10.83 -40.21
CA SER A 288 43.19 -10.39 -39.54
C SER A 288 42.35 -11.58 -39.08
N VAL A 289 41.75 -11.47 -37.89
CA VAL A 289 40.67 -12.34 -37.42
C VAL A 289 39.45 -11.48 -37.14
N GLN A 290 38.35 -11.76 -37.82
CA GLN A 290 37.09 -11.02 -37.68
C GLN A 290 35.96 -11.98 -37.36
N GLY A 291 34.87 -11.49 -36.80
CA GLY A 291 33.72 -12.32 -36.55
C GLY A 291 32.67 -11.64 -35.70
N THR A 292 31.75 -12.42 -35.17
CA THR A 292 30.73 -11.94 -34.25
C THR A 292 30.54 -12.95 -33.13
N ILE A 293 30.56 -12.50 -31.89
CA ILE A 293 30.07 -13.26 -30.75
C ILE A 293 28.58 -12.97 -30.53
N ARG A 294 27.77 -14.02 -30.37
CA ARG A 294 26.32 -13.94 -30.29
C ARG A 294 25.76 -14.70 -29.09
N PHE A 295 24.66 -14.17 -28.55
CA PHE A 295 23.74 -14.92 -27.70
C PHE A 295 23.16 -16.12 -28.45
N ARG A 296 22.66 -17.12 -27.72
CA ARG A 296 22.14 -18.37 -28.27
C ARG A 296 21.12 -18.18 -29.41
N ARG A 297 20.31 -17.12 -29.36
CA ARG A 297 19.30 -16.80 -30.39
C ARG A 297 19.73 -15.79 -31.46
N GLY A 298 20.97 -15.30 -31.41
CA GLY A 298 21.61 -14.61 -32.54
C GLY A 298 21.83 -13.10 -32.37
N GLN A 299 21.29 -12.45 -31.34
CA GLN A 299 21.66 -11.07 -30.99
C GLN A 299 23.16 -10.97 -30.70
N GLY A 300 23.79 -9.83 -31.02
CA GLY A 300 25.20 -9.60 -30.74
C GLY A 300 25.47 -9.55 -29.25
N MET A 301 26.63 -10.04 -28.81
CA MET A 301 27.09 -9.83 -27.44
C MET A 301 28.14 -8.72 -27.43
N GLN A 302 27.69 -7.49 -27.22
CA GLN A 302 28.54 -6.30 -27.10
C GLN A 302 29.38 -6.33 -25.82
N GLY A 303 30.52 -5.66 -25.78
CA GLY A 303 31.33 -5.52 -24.56
C GLY A 303 31.97 -6.83 -24.08
N VAL A 304 32.48 -7.65 -25.00
CA VAL A 304 33.32 -8.81 -24.69
C VAL A 304 34.75 -8.51 -25.13
N ASN A 305 35.73 -8.74 -24.26
CA ASN A 305 37.14 -8.66 -24.64
C ASN A 305 37.49 -9.90 -25.48
N VAL A 306 37.86 -9.70 -26.74
CA VAL A 306 38.26 -10.77 -27.65
C VAL A 306 39.77 -10.78 -27.76
N VAL A 307 40.41 -11.84 -27.25
CA VAL A 307 41.84 -11.90 -27.02
C VAL A 307 42.50 -12.93 -27.93
N LEU A 308 43.62 -12.54 -28.55
CA LEU A 308 44.36 -13.35 -29.51
C LEU A 308 45.82 -13.48 -29.08
N ARG A 309 46.28 -14.72 -28.86
CA ARG A 309 47.62 -15.04 -28.37
C ARG A 309 48.28 -16.12 -29.24
N PRO A 310 49.52 -15.96 -29.73
CA PRO A 310 50.18 -17.03 -30.49
C PRO A 310 50.55 -18.20 -29.57
N LEU A 311 50.45 -19.41 -30.10
CA LEU A 311 50.74 -20.66 -29.39
C LEU A 311 52.15 -21.16 -29.70
N VAL A 312 52.90 -21.53 -28.67
CA VAL A 312 54.15 -22.31 -28.81
C VAL A 312 54.05 -23.56 -27.95
N SER A 313 54.24 -24.72 -28.58
CA SER A 313 54.03 -26.04 -27.95
C SER A 313 52.65 -26.22 -27.29
N GLY A 314 51.63 -25.54 -27.82
CA GLY A 314 50.26 -25.56 -27.29
C GLY A 314 50.05 -24.75 -26.01
N GLN A 315 50.90 -23.75 -25.75
CA GLN A 315 50.73 -22.78 -24.67
C GLN A 315 50.72 -21.34 -25.23
N PRO A 316 49.84 -20.45 -24.75
CA PRO A 316 49.77 -19.06 -25.23
C PRO A 316 50.96 -18.23 -24.76
N ILE A 317 51.50 -17.39 -25.64
CA ILE A 317 52.54 -16.41 -25.32
C ILE A 317 51.92 -15.02 -25.14
N LEU A 318 51.87 -14.55 -23.90
CA LEU A 318 51.26 -13.27 -23.54
C LEU A 318 52.05 -12.03 -24.03
N LEU A 319 53.33 -12.21 -24.38
CA LEU A 319 54.19 -11.15 -24.96
C LEU A 319 53.63 -10.57 -26.27
N TYR A 320 52.83 -11.35 -26.99
CA TYR A 320 52.29 -11.02 -28.32
C TYR A 320 50.76 -10.98 -28.34
N THR A 321 50.13 -10.78 -27.17
CA THR A 321 48.68 -10.61 -27.06
C THR A 321 48.20 -9.43 -27.88
N VAL A 322 47.05 -9.59 -28.54
CA VAL A 322 46.25 -8.53 -29.15
C VAL A 322 44.79 -8.70 -28.74
N THR A 323 44.08 -7.59 -28.59
CA THR A 323 42.69 -7.49 -28.15
C THR A 323 41.84 -6.63 -29.09
N ALA A 324 40.53 -6.88 -29.04
CA ALA A 324 39.50 -6.03 -29.59
C ALA A 324 38.21 -6.26 -28.81
N VAL A 325 37.38 -5.22 -28.65
CA VAL A 325 36.06 -5.38 -28.01
C VAL A 325 34.98 -5.66 -29.03
N SER A 326 34.10 -6.63 -28.73
CA SER A 326 32.90 -6.86 -29.53
C SER A 326 31.93 -5.67 -29.45
N GLY A 327 31.46 -5.23 -30.62
CA GLY A 327 30.56 -4.09 -30.74
C GLY A 327 31.19 -2.73 -30.50
N ALA A 328 32.52 -2.60 -30.57
CA ALA A 328 33.20 -1.30 -30.47
C ALA A 328 32.70 -0.27 -31.51
N SER A 329 32.28 -0.73 -32.69
CA SER A 329 31.69 0.11 -33.76
C SER A 329 30.16 0.26 -33.68
N TYR A 330 29.51 -0.43 -32.74
CA TYR A 330 28.10 -0.29 -32.43
C TYR A 330 27.91 0.77 -31.34
N VAL A 331 26.75 1.43 -31.30
CA VAL A 331 26.45 2.44 -30.29
C VAL A 331 26.42 1.79 -28.89
N GLY A 332 27.24 2.30 -27.97
CA GLY A 332 27.29 1.85 -26.57
C GLY A 332 26.56 2.76 -25.58
N ASP A 333 26.09 3.93 -26.05
CA ASP A 333 25.16 4.80 -25.34
C ASP A 333 24.29 5.60 -26.35
N ALA A 334 22.96 5.41 -26.31
CA ALA A 334 22.01 6.23 -27.05
C ALA A 334 21.10 7.10 -26.15
N GLY A 335 21.26 7.00 -24.82
CA GLY A 335 20.28 7.47 -23.85
C GLY A 335 18.97 6.68 -23.87
N ASN A 336 18.08 7.00 -22.94
CA ASN A 336 16.76 6.38 -22.84
C ASN A 336 15.68 7.39 -22.45
N ALA A 337 14.45 6.92 -22.21
CA ALA A 337 13.32 7.79 -21.88
C ALA A 337 13.42 8.46 -20.49
N VAL A 338 14.31 7.99 -19.61
CA VAL A 338 14.46 8.45 -18.21
C VAL A 338 15.50 9.57 -18.09
N ASP A 339 16.71 9.37 -18.61
CA ASP A 339 17.82 10.35 -18.63
C ASP A 339 17.81 11.27 -19.86
N GLY A 340 17.34 10.77 -21.01
CA GLY A 340 17.29 11.47 -22.27
C GLY A 340 18.52 11.22 -23.15
N ASN A 341 18.50 11.78 -24.36
CA ASN A 341 19.41 11.35 -25.44
C ASN A 341 20.63 12.29 -25.61
N VAL A 342 20.96 13.12 -24.61
CA VAL A 342 22.06 14.10 -24.67
C VAL A 342 22.90 14.10 -23.39
N ASP A 343 24.21 14.35 -23.54
CA ASP A 343 25.11 14.56 -22.40
C ASP A 343 24.86 15.89 -21.69
N ALA A 344 25.52 16.11 -20.54
CA ALA A 344 25.40 17.32 -19.75
C ALA A 344 25.82 18.62 -20.49
N SER A 345 26.53 18.49 -21.61
CA SER A 345 26.93 19.60 -22.49
C SER A 345 25.95 19.79 -23.68
N GLY A 346 24.89 18.98 -23.75
CA GLY A 346 23.88 19.02 -24.80
C GLY A 346 24.24 18.30 -26.10
N ASN A 347 25.32 17.52 -26.12
CA ASN A 347 25.67 16.71 -27.29
C ASN A 347 24.84 15.42 -27.35
N PRO A 348 24.41 14.94 -28.53
CA PRO A 348 23.77 13.63 -28.64
C PRO A 348 24.65 12.51 -28.11
N LEU A 349 24.07 11.58 -27.35
CA LEU A 349 24.80 10.40 -26.83
C LEU A 349 25.18 9.45 -27.98
N ASN A 350 24.22 9.16 -28.86
CA ASN A 350 24.41 8.41 -30.11
C ASN A 350 25.19 9.17 -31.21
N ARG A 351 26.04 10.14 -30.85
CA ARG A 351 26.99 10.75 -31.78
C ARG A 351 28.09 9.77 -32.21
N PHE A 352 28.39 8.75 -31.40
CA PHE A 352 29.37 7.71 -31.70
C PHE A 352 28.73 6.32 -31.76
N GLY A 353 29.25 5.46 -32.63
CA GLY A 353 28.77 4.09 -32.85
C GLY A 353 27.53 4.00 -33.74
N SER A 354 27.47 2.94 -34.56
CA SER A 354 26.38 2.65 -35.49
C SER A 354 25.17 2.03 -34.78
N ASP A 355 23.96 2.27 -35.30
CA ASP A 355 22.73 1.55 -34.91
C ASP A 355 22.48 0.27 -35.74
N ASP A 356 23.41 -0.10 -36.64
CA ASP A 356 23.39 -1.36 -37.39
C ASP A 356 23.63 -2.57 -36.47
N GLN A 357 22.57 -3.32 -36.16
CA GLN A 357 22.57 -4.51 -35.30
C GLN A 357 23.54 -5.62 -35.75
N THR A 358 24.04 -5.60 -37.00
CA THR A 358 25.10 -6.54 -37.41
C THR A 358 26.44 -6.30 -36.71
N LEU A 359 26.64 -5.08 -36.19
CA LEU A 359 27.87 -4.68 -35.51
C LEU A 359 27.86 -4.93 -33.99
N GLU A 360 26.69 -5.07 -33.34
CA GLU A 360 26.54 -5.22 -31.88
C GLU A 360 27.47 -6.26 -31.24
N GLY A 361 27.63 -7.43 -31.88
CA GLY A 361 28.56 -8.48 -31.42
C GLY A 361 29.85 -8.59 -32.23
N TYR A 362 30.08 -7.69 -33.19
CA TYR A 362 31.17 -7.80 -34.17
C TYR A 362 32.52 -7.41 -33.56
N TYR A 363 33.56 -8.18 -33.82
CA TYR A 363 34.92 -7.89 -33.39
C TYR A 363 35.90 -7.93 -34.57
N ASP A 364 36.95 -7.13 -34.50
CA ASP A 364 37.95 -6.98 -35.56
C ASP A 364 39.38 -6.96 -35.00
N LEU A 365 40.04 -8.11 -35.00
CA LEU A 365 41.46 -8.27 -34.71
C LEU A 365 42.26 -8.15 -36.01
N SER A 366 42.18 -6.99 -36.66
CA SER A 366 42.94 -6.69 -37.88
C SER A 366 44.33 -6.10 -37.61
N GLY A 367 45.23 -6.26 -38.58
CA GLY A 367 46.55 -5.64 -38.52
C GLY A 367 47.53 -6.34 -37.58
N VAL A 368 47.26 -7.58 -37.19
CA VAL A 368 48.08 -8.35 -36.23
C VAL A 368 49.39 -8.81 -36.88
N PRO A 369 50.57 -8.43 -36.36
CA PRO A 369 51.84 -8.96 -36.84
C PRO A 369 52.03 -10.42 -36.41
N LEU A 370 52.75 -11.21 -37.22
CA LEU A 370 53.29 -12.50 -36.74
C LEU A 370 54.45 -12.26 -35.76
N PRO A 371 54.73 -13.20 -34.82
CA PRO A 371 55.87 -13.09 -33.93
C PRO A 371 57.21 -12.97 -34.66
N PRO A 372 58.25 -12.37 -34.06
CA PRO A 372 59.52 -12.14 -34.73
C PRO A 372 60.20 -13.46 -35.13
N GLY A 373 60.59 -13.56 -36.41
CA GLY A 373 61.37 -14.69 -36.92
C GLY A 373 60.57 -15.92 -37.35
N VAL A 374 59.23 -15.91 -37.27
CA VAL A 374 58.38 -16.96 -37.84
C VAL A 374 57.63 -16.48 -39.09
N SER A 375 57.35 -17.40 -40.01
CA SER A 375 56.49 -17.16 -41.19
C SER A 375 55.08 -17.71 -41.02
N SER A 376 54.83 -18.46 -39.93
CA SER A 376 53.52 -18.98 -39.56
C SER A 376 53.49 -19.31 -38.08
N SER A 377 52.32 -19.22 -37.43
CA SER A 377 52.10 -19.63 -36.05
C SER A 377 50.68 -20.19 -35.89
N ASP A 378 50.49 -21.11 -34.95
CA ASP A 378 49.16 -21.38 -34.40
C ASP A 378 48.80 -20.24 -33.44
N TYR A 379 47.50 -19.96 -33.27
CA TYR A 379 46.97 -18.95 -32.35
C TYR A 379 45.84 -19.51 -31.49
N GLU A 380 45.69 -18.94 -30.31
CA GLU A 380 44.55 -19.07 -29.42
C GLU A 380 43.70 -17.80 -29.53
N LEU A 381 42.39 -17.98 -29.75
CA LEU A 381 41.37 -16.94 -29.70
C LEU A 381 40.47 -17.26 -28.50
N SER A 382 40.52 -16.42 -27.47
CA SER A 382 39.67 -16.50 -26.28
C SER A 382 38.72 -15.31 -26.19
N PHE A 383 37.66 -15.49 -25.42
CA PHE A 383 36.70 -14.45 -25.10
C PHE A 383 36.71 -14.29 -23.58
N GLU A 384 36.91 -13.07 -23.10
CA GLU A 384 37.16 -12.73 -21.71
C GLU A 384 36.20 -11.59 -21.29
N ALA A 385 35.90 -11.51 -19.99
CA ALA A 385 35.13 -10.39 -19.46
C ALA A 385 36.03 -9.17 -19.31
N ILE A 386 35.55 -8.00 -19.72
CA ILE A 386 36.23 -6.72 -19.48
C ILE A 386 36.27 -6.47 -17.96
N ASN A 387 37.39 -5.93 -17.44
CA ASN A 387 37.48 -5.53 -16.04
C ASN A 387 36.35 -4.52 -15.70
N PRO A 388 35.48 -4.79 -14.71
CA PRO A 388 34.32 -3.96 -14.42
C PRO A 388 34.67 -2.56 -13.89
N ASN A 389 35.92 -2.32 -13.47
CA ASN A 389 36.40 -0.99 -13.08
C ASN A 389 36.72 -0.10 -14.30
N TYR A 390 36.76 -0.67 -15.49
CA TYR A 390 37.02 0.08 -16.71
C TYR A 390 35.75 0.78 -17.16
N VAL A 391 35.54 2.00 -16.65
CA VAL A 391 34.32 2.81 -16.84
C VAL A 391 34.61 4.31 -16.90
N ALA A 392 33.60 5.05 -17.36
CA ALA A 392 33.52 6.51 -17.47
C ALA A 392 34.61 7.10 -18.37
N GLU A 393 35.72 7.53 -17.77
CA GLU A 393 36.90 7.80 -18.56
C GLU A 393 37.61 6.46 -18.81
N ASP A 394 38.11 5.74 -17.80
CA ASP A 394 38.77 4.43 -17.89
C ASP A 394 37.97 3.25 -18.52
N SER A 395 36.89 3.50 -19.26
CA SER A 395 36.08 2.53 -20.04
C SER A 395 36.86 1.56 -20.95
N VAL A 396 36.22 0.50 -21.45
CA VAL A 396 36.78 -0.42 -22.45
C VAL A 396 35.75 -0.73 -23.55
N GLY A 397 36.10 -0.43 -24.81
CA GLY A 397 35.23 -0.60 -25.97
C GLY A 397 34.02 0.34 -25.97
N PRO A 398 32.82 -0.11 -26.38
CA PRO A 398 31.70 0.80 -26.62
C PRO A 398 31.04 1.31 -25.34
N TYR A 399 31.11 0.57 -24.24
CA TYR A 399 30.41 0.92 -23.00
C TYR A 399 31.22 1.91 -22.15
N VAL A 400 30.68 3.11 -22.03
CA VAL A 400 31.24 4.20 -21.23
C VAL A 400 30.74 4.11 -19.78
N THR A 401 29.43 4.04 -19.55
CA THR A 401 28.83 4.19 -18.21
C THR A 401 28.87 2.94 -17.33
N GLY A 402 29.29 1.79 -17.86
CA GLY A 402 29.44 0.55 -17.08
C GLY A 402 29.63 -0.68 -17.97
N GLN A 403 30.59 -1.55 -17.65
CA GLN A 403 30.80 -2.79 -18.42
C GLN A 403 29.71 -3.84 -18.18
N VAL A 404 29.57 -4.77 -19.12
CA VAL A 404 28.66 -5.91 -18.99
C VAL A 404 29.46 -7.21 -18.96
N THR A 405 29.28 -8.02 -17.92
CA THR A 405 29.85 -9.39 -17.90
C THR A 405 29.19 -10.24 -19.01
N PRO A 406 29.97 -10.92 -19.86
CA PRO A 406 29.44 -11.82 -20.89
C PRO A 406 28.49 -12.89 -20.34
N SER A 407 27.65 -13.50 -21.19
CA SER A 407 26.69 -14.53 -20.78
C SER A 407 27.11 -15.93 -21.24
N GLY A 408 26.93 -16.94 -20.39
CA GLY A 408 27.27 -18.34 -20.67
C GLY A 408 28.77 -18.66 -20.63
N THR A 409 29.13 -19.87 -21.09
CA THR A 409 30.51 -20.38 -21.07
C THR A 409 31.26 -19.95 -22.32
N LEU A 410 32.22 -19.04 -22.15
CA LEU A 410 33.05 -18.51 -23.23
C LEU A 410 34.04 -19.59 -23.75
N PRO A 411 34.10 -19.84 -25.06
CA PRO A 411 34.98 -20.85 -25.63
C PRO A 411 36.42 -20.32 -25.83
N VAL A 412 37.35 -21.26 -25.97
CA VAL A 412 38.71 -21.00 -26.45
C VAL A 412 38.89 -21.76 -27.77
N ILE A 413 39.33 -21.06 -28.81
CA ILE A 413 39.41 -21.55 -30.19
C ILE A 413 40.88 -21.56 -30.63
N THR A 414 41.32 -22.64 -31.28
CA THR A 414 42.67 -22.71 -31.87
C THR A 414 42.60 -22.45 -33.37
N LEU A 415 43.37 -21.46 -33.84
CA LEU A 415 43.52 -21.10 -35.24
C LEU A 415 44.88 -21.63 -35.75
N PRO A 416 44.92 -22.75 -36.50
CA PRO A 416 46.17 -23.39 -36.88
C PRO A 416 46.81 -22.75 -38.12
N GLY A 417 48.14 -22.67 -38.14
CA GLY A 417 48.92 -22.33 -39.34
C GLY A 417 48.67 -20.94 -39.91
N VAL A 418 48.37 -19.95 -39.07
CA VAL A 418 48.12 -18.55 -39.46
C VAL A 418 49.37 -17.94 -40.10
N GLN A 419 49.19 -17.11 -41.14
CA GLN A 419 50.27 -16.47 -41.92
C GLN A 419 49.90 -15.02 -42.27
N ALA A 420 50.90 -14.18 -42.50
CA ALA A 420 50.68 -12.82 -43.01
C ALA A 420 49.99 -12.88 -44.38
N GLY A 421 49.03 -11.98 -44.62
CA GLY A 421 48.13 -12.03 -45.78
C GLY A 421 46.84 -12.82 -45.55
N MET A 422 46.68 -13.55 -44.45
CA MET A 422 45.42 -14.23 -44.14
C MET A 422 44.37 -13.28 -43.59
N GLN A 423 43.12 -13.54 -43.98
CA GLN A 423 41.91 -13.02 -43.34
C GLN A 423 41.09 -14.23 -42.90
N LEU A 424 40.76 -14.30 -41.61
CA LEU A 424 40.03 -15.39 -40.98
C LEU A 424 38.70 -14.85 -40.45
N GLU A 425 37.63 -15.62 -40.61
CA GLU A 425 36.29 -15.27 -40.11
C GLU A 425 35.81 -16.34 -39.12
N GLU A 426 35.64 -15.97 -37.85
CA GLU A 426 35.32 -16.88 -36.75
C GLU A 426 34.07 -16.40 -35.99
N ASN A 427 32.91 -16.90 -36.41
CA ASN A 427 31.63 -16.59 -35.77
C ASN A 427 31.36 -17.54 -34.59
N VAL A 428 31.00 -16.96 -33.44
CA VAL A 428 30.78 -17.71 -32.19
C VAL A 428 29.37 -17.47 -31.67
N THR A 429 28.69 -18.56 -31.28
CA THR A 429 27.38 -18.50 -30.62
C THR A 429 27.48 -19.20 -29.28
N ILE A 430 27.25 -18.48 -28.18
CA ILE A 430 27.39 -19.03 -26.83
C ILE A 430 26.13 -19.84 -26.48
N SER A 431 26.25 -21.17 -26.53
CA SER A 431 25.10 -22.09 -26.51
C SER A 431 24.32 -22.17 -25.18
N ASP A 432 24.92 -21.74 -24.08
CA ASP A 432 24.38 -21.69 -22.72
C ASP A 432 24.18 -20.24 -22.21
N SER A 433 24.34 -19.25 -23.08
CA SER A 433 23.97 -17.86 -22.80
C SER A 433 22.45 -17.65 -22.74
N ALA A 434 22.03 -16.48 -22.26
CA ALA A 434 20.65 -16.06 -22.22
C ALA A 434 19.92 -16.24 -23.57
N ASP A 435 18.72 -16.83 -23.52
CA ASP A 435 17.95 -17.32 -24.69
C ASP A 435 16.73 -16.44 -25.03
N GLU A 436 16.47 -15.36 -24.29
CA GLU A 436 15.19 -14.63 -24.36
C GLU A 436 15.34 -13.28 -25.07
N LEU A 437 14.97 -13.25 -26.36
CA LEU A 437 14.98 -12.05 -27.24
C LEU A 437 13.71 -11.19 -27.17
N HIS A 438 12.83 -11.44 -26.20
CA HIS A 438 11.60 -10.68 -26.02
C HIS A 438 11.60 -10.09 -24.62
N SER A 439 10.93 -8.96 -24.45
CA SER A 439 10.73 -8.34 -23.17
C SER A 439 9.78 -9.19 -22.31
N GLY A 440 9.54 -8.75 -21.07
CA GLY A 440 8.54 -9.40 -20.23
C GLY A 440 7.11 -9.13 -20.73
N ASP A 441 6.11 -9.36 -19.86
CA ASP A 441 4.76 -8.83 -20.08
C ASP A 441 4.71 -7.31 -19.80
N ASP A 442 5.58 -6.53 -20.44
CA ASP A 442 5.63 -5.07 -20.35
C ASP A 442 4.95 -4.37 -21.54
N GLY A 443 4.75 -3.06 -21.40
CA GLY A 443 4.05 -2.25 -22.40
C GLY A 443 4.96 -1.29 -23.16
N THR A 444 4.33 -0.37 -23.90
CA THR A 444 5.00 0.78 -24.53
C THR A 444 4.67 2.07 -23.77
N GLU A 445 5.38 3.17 -24.05
CA GLU A 445 5.09 4.47 -23.42
C GLU A 445 3.63 4.94 -23.66
N GLN A 446 3.08 4.61 -24.84
CA GLN A 446 1.71 4.92 -25.24
C GLN A 446 0.68 3.94 -24.65
N ALA A 447 1.09 2.71 -24.33
CA ALA A 447 0.25 1.64 -23.82
C ALA A 447 0.99 0.81 -22.75
N PRO A 448 1.24 1.37 -21.56
CA PRO A 448 1.92 0.67 -20.47
C PRO A 448 1.06 -0.48 -19.91
N VAL A 449 1.69 -1.59 -19.52
CA VAL A 449 0.97 -2.72 -18.89
C VAL A 449 0.70 -2.43 -17.42
N THR A 450 -0.43 -2.89 -16.88
CA THR A 450 -0.72 -2.70 -15.46
C THR A 450 0.25 -3.53 -14.60
N VAL A 451 0.88 -2.92 -13.58
CA VAL A 451 1.71 -3.62 -12.61
C VAL A 451 0.94 -4.79 -12.00
N SER A 452 1.61 -5.94 -11.82
CA SER A 452 1.05 -7.12 -11.15
C SER A 452 0.32 -6.75 -9.86
N THR A 453 -0.81 -7.39 -9.55
CA THR A 453 -1.54 -7.11 -8.31
C THR A 453 -0.70 -7.35 -7.07
N THR A 454 0.25 -8.29 -7.09
CA THR A 454 1.20 -8.52 -5.99
C THR A 454 2.22 -7.40 -5.80
N GLY A 455 2.26 -6.43 -6.73
CA GLY A 455 3.27 -5.37 -6.79
C GLY A 455 4.66 -5.87 -7.16
N GLN A 456 4.81 -7.11 -7.65
CA GLN A 456 6.10 -7.74 -7.99
C GLN A 456 6.01 -8.45 -9.34
N TRP A 457 7.09 -8.37 -10.13
CA TRP A 457 7.25 -9.06 -11.42
C TRP A 457 8.73 -9.32 -11.73
N THR A 458 8.98 -10.16 -12.73
CA THR A 458 10.29 -10.27 -13.39
C THR A 458 10.18 -9.63 -14.77
N GLY A 459 11.18 -8.84 -15.17
CA GLY A 459 11.26 -8.26 -16.51
C GLY A 459 12.62 -8.53 -17.15
N ARG A 460 12.74 -8.17 -18.43
CA ARG A 460 13.97 -8.27 -19.21
C ARG A 460 14.04 -7.14 -20.23
N LEU A 461 15.16 -6.43 -20.32
CA LEU A 461 15.38 -5.44 -21.37
C LEU A 461 16.04 -6.09 -22.57
N CYS A 462 15.26 -6.74 -23.43
CA CYS A 462 15.78 -7.75 -24.35
C CYS A 462 16.52 -7.25 -25.60
N CYS A 463 16.32 -6.01 -26.03
CA CYS A 463 16.83 -5.50 -27.30
C CYS A 463 17.23 -4.02 -27.23
N TYR A 464 18.14 -3.60 -28.11
CA TYR A 464 18.69 -2.25 -28.10
C TYR A 464 17.62 -1.14 -28.06
N GLY A 465 17.81 -0.12 -27.20
CA GLY A 465 16.86 0.97 -27.01
C GLY A 465 15.61 0.62 -26.20
N HIS A 466 15.53 -0.57 -25.62
CA HIS A 466 14.31 -1.02 -24.94
C HIS A 466 14.13 -0.40 -23.54
N THR A 467 12.92 0.10 -23.28
CA THR A 467 12.45 0.57 -21.98
C THR A 467 11.17 -0.19 -21.64
N SER A 468 11.13 -0.88 -20.48
CA SER A 468 9.91 -1.54 -20.00
C SER A 468 8.92 -0.51 -19.44
N TRP A 469 7.65 -0.57 -19.87
CA TRP A 469 6.62 0.38 -19.43
C TRP A 469 5.47 -0.27 -18.63
N PHE A 470 5.22 0.29 -17.45
CA PHE A 470 4.15 -0.14 -16.55
C PHE A 470 3.27 1.01 -16.06
N GLN A 471 2.10 0.69 -15.50
CA GLN A 471 1.21 1.65 -14.86
C GLN A 471 0.44 1.07 -13.67
N TRP A 472 0.04 1.93 -12.74
CA TRP A 472 -0.96 1.63 -11.71
C TRP A 472 -1.69 2.90 -11.27
N TRP A 473 -2.70 2.77 -10.43
CA TRP A 473 -3.39 3.92 -9.83
C TRP A 473 -2.88 4.19 -8.42
N ALA A 474 -2.39 5.39 -8.15
CA ALA A 474 -2.01 5.85 -6.82
C ALA A 474 -3.05 6.84 -6.28
N ARG A 475 -3.42 6.73 -5.00
CA ARG A 475 -4.24 7.72 -4.30
C ARG A 475 -3.45 8.99 -3.99
N ALA A 476 -4.15 10.07 -3.67
CA ALA A 476 -3.55 11.25 -3.06
C ALA A 476 -2.95 10.91 -1.68
N ASN A 477 -1.97 11.70 -1.25
CA ASN A 477 -1.31 11.58 0.05
C ASN A 477 -0.71 10.19 0.28
N ARG A 478 -0.04 9.65 -0.74
CA ARG A 478 0.67 8.37 -0.69
C ARG A 478 2.11 8.52 -1.10
N GLU A 479 3.00 7.97 -0.28
CA GLU A 479 4.37 7.68 -0.68
C GLU A 479 4.50 6.21 -1.08
N PHE A 480 5.40 5.94 -2.01
CA PHE A 480 5.75 4.59 -2.46
C PHE A 480 7.18 4.56 -2.96
N THR A 481 7.79 3.38 -2.89
CA THR A 481 9.10 3.08 -3.50
C THR A 481 8.90 2.11 -4.67
N VAL A 482 9.47 2.46 -5.82
CA VAL A 482 9.72 1.53 -6.92
C VAL A 482 11.12 0.96 -6.75
N GLU A 483 11.24 -0.35 -6.88
CA GLU A 483 12.46 -1.14 -6.71
C GLU A 483 12.72 -1.92 -8.00
N VAL A 484 13.95 -1.84 -8.51
CA VAL A 484 14.43 -2.60 -9.67
C VAL A 484 15.74 -3.27 -9.32
N GLN A 485 15.69 -4.58 -9.14
CA GLN A 485 16.80 -5.42 -8.76
C GLN A 485 17.35 -6.13 -10.01
N ALA A 486 18.54 -5.74 -10.49
CA ALA A 486 19.22 -6.40 -11.58
C ALA A 486 19.64 -7.83 -11.21
N LEU A 487 19.59 -8.75 -12.18
CA LEU A 487 19.87 -10.17 -12.01
C LEU A 487 20.96 -10.69 -12.97
N ASP A 488 21.66 -11.74 -12.57
CA ASP A 488 22.55 -12.53 -13.42
C ASP A 488 21.83 -13.70 -14.13
N ASP A 489 22.59 -14.46 -14.91
CA ASP A 489 22.11 -15.62 -15.68
C ASP A 489 21.57 -16.77 -14.78
N ALA A 490 21.92 -16.77 -13.48
CA ALA A 490 21.41 -17.71 -12.48
C ALA A 490 20.20 -17.16 -11.69
N GLY A 491 19.81 -15.89 -11.91
CA GLY A 491 18.76 -15.20 -11.19
C GLY A 491 19.16 -14.71 -9.80
N ALA A 492 20.46 -14.58 -9.52
CA ALA A 492 20.99 -13.92 -8.33
C ALA A 492 21.16 -12.41 -8.58
N SER A 493 21.14 -11.60 -7.52
CA SER A 493 21.36 -10.15 -7.60
C SER A 493 22.77 -9.83 -8.12
N THR A 494 22.89 -8.88 -9.06
CA THR A 494 24.19 -8.49 -9.65
C THR A 494 24.23 -7.01 -10.03
N GLU A 495 25.43 -6.47 -10.15
CA GLU A 495 25.71 -5.12 -10.65
C GLU A 495 26.41 -5.16 -12.03
N ASN A 496 26.76 -6.35 -12.51
CA ASN A 496 27.59 -6.55 -13.71
C ASN A 496 26.77 -6.91 -14.98
N LYS A 497 25.45 -6.68 -14.97
CA LYS A 497 24.53 -6.94 -16.10
C LYS A 497 23.77 -5.66 -16.44
N LEU A 498 22.45 -5.63 -16.20
CA LEU A 498 21.61 -4.45 -16.30
C LEU A 498 22.04 -3.39 -15.27
N ALA A 499 22.14 -2.14 -15.69
CA ALA A 499 22.34 -0.96 -14.85
C ALA A 499 21.07 -0.10 -14.89
N PRO A 500 20.05 -0.40 -14.05
CA PRO A 500 18.71 0.12 -14.28
C PRO A 500 18.56 1.59 -13.83
N VAL A 501 17.85 2.37 -14.64
CA VAL A 501 17.33 3.70 -14.31
C VAL A 501 15.80 3.67 -14.29
N ILE A 502 15.19 4.49 -13.44
CA ILE A 502 13.74 4.45 -13.16
C ILE A 502 13.14 5.83 -13.36
N GLY A 503 12.10 5.95 -14.17
CA GLY A 503 11.37 7.19 -14.40
C GLY A 503 9.88 7.05 -14.05
N LEU A 504 9.29 8.13 -13.54
CA LEU A 504 7.87 8.23 -13.23
C LEU A 504 7.22 9.44 -13.90
N TRP A 505 6.06 9.21 -14.51
CA TRP A 505 5.24 10.19 -15.18
C TRP A 505 3.82 10.19 -14.61
N ASN A 506 3.15 11.33 -14.69
CA ASN A 506 1.69 11.36 -14.62
C ASN A 506 1.13 10.51 -15.77
N GLY A 507 0.16 9.65 -15.53
CA GLY A 507 -0.38 8.72 -16.54
C GLY A 507 -1.11 9.37 -17.72
N ASN A 508 -1.28 10.69 -17.71
CA ASN A 508 -1.78 11.50 -18.81
C ASN A 508 -0.69 12.34 -19.51
N ALA A 509 0.58 12.17 -19.15
CA ALA A 509 1.70 12.83 -19.81
C ALA A 509 1.80 12.38 -21.28
N ALA A 510 2.14 13.32 -22.16
CA ALA A 510 2.39 13.01 -23.56
C ALA A 510 3.60 12.05 -23.68
N PRO A 511 3.61 11.14 -24.67
CA PRO A 511 4.80 10.37 -24.98
C PRO A 511 5.99 11.27 -25.36
N GLY A 512 7.22 10.86 -25.02
CA GLY A 512 8.45 11.60 -25.31
C GLY A 512 8.73 12.81 -24.43
N THR A 513 7.97 13.03 -23.35
CA THR A 513 8.32 14.03 -22.32
C THR A 513 9.26 13.43 -21.29
N SER A 514 10.18 14.21 -20.70
CA SER A 514 10.97 13.79 -19.55
C SER A 514 10.11 13.36 -18.34
N PRO A 515 10.59 12.48 -17.45
CA PRO A 515 9.87 12.08 -16.25
C PRO A 515 9.63 13.26 -15.30
N VAL A 516 8.58 13.16 -14.48
CA VAL A 516 8.27 14.11 -13.39
C VAL A 516 9.26 13.93 -12.23
N THR A 517 9.66 12.70 -11.98
CA THR A 517 10.75 12.32 -11.07
C THR A 517 11.39 11.02 -11.55
N GLY A 518 12.67 10.83 -11.28
CA GLY A 518 13.41 9.64 -11.67
C GLY A 518 14.67 9.45 -10.84
N THR A 519 15.23 8.25 -10.88
CA THR A 519 16.61 7.99 -10.44
C THR A 519 17.45 7.66 -11.66
N LEU A 520 18.52 8.46 -11.85
CA LEU A 520 19.49 8.31 -12.93
C LEU A 520 20.78 7.62 -12.45
N GLN A 521 20.82 7.23 -11.17
CA GLN A 521 21.94 6.55 -10.55
C GLN A 521 21.53 5.09 -10.30
N PRO A 522 22.00 4.13 -11.13
CA PRO A 522 21.85 2.72 -10.84
C PRO A 522 22.48 2.36 -9.49
N PHE A 523 21.96 1.31 -8.87
CA PHE A 523 22.47 0.68 -7.66
C PHE A 523 22.51 1.60 -6.43
N ASN A 524 21.59 2.55 -6.35
CA ASN A 524 21.41 3.46 -5.21
C ASN A 524 20.67 2.83 -4.00
N GLY A 525 20.30 1.55 -4.06
CA GLY A 525 19.56 0.82 -3.01
C GLY A 525 20.45 0.20 -1.92
N ALA A 526 19.82 -0.40 -0.90
CA ALA A 526 20.50 -0.95 0.26
C ALA A 526 21.12 -2.36 0.06
N VAL A 527 20.83 -3.03 -1.07
CA VAL A 527 21.34 -4.37 -1.40
C VAL A 527 21.93 -4.40 -2.81
N ALA A 528 22.87 -5.31 -3.05
CA ALA A 528 23.61 -5.38 -4.31
C ALA A 528 22.68 -5.46 -5.53
N GLY A 529 22.92 -4.62 -6.54
CA GLY A 529 22.14 -4.58 -7.78
C GLY A 529 20.75 -3.94 -7.68
N LEU A 530 20.34 -3.44 -6.51
CA LEU A 530 19.05 -2.78 -6.31
C LEU A 530 19.13 -1.29 -6.63
N THR A 531 18.25 -0.83 -7.52
CA THR A 531 17.96 0.59 -7.75
C THR A 531 16.58 0.92 -7.19
N THR A 532 16.45 2.06 -6.52
CA THR A 532 15.20 2.51 -5.88
C THR A 532 14.82 3.94 -6.27
N LEU A 533 13.52 4.18 -6.36
CA LEU A 533 12.92 5.50 -6.58
C LEU A 533 11.70 5.67 -5.69
N SER A 534 11.80 6.54 -4.68
CA SER A 534 10.66 6.95 -3.86
C SER A 534 9.94 8.17 -4.45
N ALA A 535 8.61 8.17 -4.40
CA ALA A 535 7.80 9.27 -4.90
C ALA A 535 6.51 9.45 -4.08
N VAL A 536 5.98 10.68 -4.07
CA VAL A 536 4.75 11.05 -3.39
C VAL A 536 3.67 11.44 -4.40
N SER A 537 2.56 10.73 -4.38
CA SER A 537 1.34 11.08 -5.10
C SER A 537 0.53 12.11 -4.30
N THR A 538 0.41 13.33 -4.84
CA THR A 538 -0.36 14.43 -4.23
C THR A 538 -1.83 14.46 -4.65
N ALA A 539 -2.20 13.72 -5.71
CA ALA A 539 -3.56 13.64 -6.24
C ALA A 539 -3.84 12.24 -6.79
N GLY A 540 -5.06 11.73 -6.57
CA GLY A 540 -5.47 10.42 -7.07
C GLY A 540 -5.37 10.35 -8.60
N SER A 541 -4.44 9.54 -9.12
CA SER A 541 -4.10 9.52 -10.55
C SER A 541 -3.46 8.19 -10.97
N SER A 542 -3.45 7.93 -12.28
CA SER A 542 -2.59 6.88 -12.84
C SER A 542 -1.14 7.37 -12.85
N ILE A 543 -0.22 6.49 -12.47
CA ILE A 543 1.23 6.68 -12.57
C ILE A 543 1.74 5.79 -13.71
N ARG A 544 2.55 6.34 -14.61
CA ARG A 544 3.30 5.58 -15.62
C ARG A 544 4.76 5.46 -15.18
N LEU A 545 5.27 4.24 -15.21
CA LEU A 545 6.64 3.85 -14.85
C LEU A 545 7.38 3.40 -16.11
N GLY A 546 8.59 3.92 -16.29
CA GLY A 546 9.56 3.45 -17.28
C GLY A 546 10.79 2.91 -16.56
N ILE A 547 11.30 1.76 -16.99
CA ILE A 547 12.55 1.15 -16.54
C ILE A 547 13.43 0.94 -17.76
N ALA A 548 14.61 1.54 -17.78
CA ALA A 548 15.58 1.42 -18.85
C ALA A 548 16.96 1.02 -18.29
N ASP A 549 17.90 0.69 -19.17
CA ASP A 549 19.31 0.60 -18.83
C ASP A 549 19.98 1.98 -19.02
N ALA A 550 20.90 2.35 -18.12
CA ALA A 550 21.64 3.62 -18.16
C ALA A 550 22.50 3.85 -19.42
N ARG A 551 22.70 2.81 -20.25
CA ARG A 551 23.37 2.89 -21.57
C ARG A 551 22.38 3.06 -22.73
N GLY A 552 21.08 3.09 -22.47
CA GLY A 552 20.05 2.95 -23.51
C GLY A 552 20.07 1.61 -24.24
N ASP A 553 20.80 0.62 -23.71
CA ASP A 553 20.99 -0.71 -24.28
C ASP A 553 19.87 -1.67 -23.86
N GLY A 554 19.76 -2.81 -24.54
CA GLY A 554 18.95 -3.93 -24.11
C GLY A 554 19.47 -5.24 -24.69
N ARG A 555 19.81 -6.17 -23.80
CA ARG A 555 20.38 -7.47 -24.12
C ARG A 555 19.55 -8.63 -23.56
N PRO A 556 19.68 -9.84 -24.11
CA PRO A 556 19.00 -11.02 -23.59
C PRO A 556 19.38 -11.31 -22.14
N ASP A 557 20.57 -10.93 -21.64
CA ASP A 557 20.99 -11.11 -20.25
C ASP A 557 20.62 -9.96 -19.28
N PHE A 558 19.84 -8.96 -19.71
CA PHE A 558 19.38 -7.87 -18.85
C PHE A 558 18.07 -8.21 -18.11
N ALA A 559 18.11 -9.24 -17.27
CA ALA A 559 17.00 -9.64 -16.42
C ALA A 559 16.92 -8.80 -15.12
N TYR A 560 15.71 -8.56 -14.61
CA TYR A 560 15.48 -7.86 -13.34
C TYR A 560 14.23 -8.34 -12.61
N ARG A 561 14.18 -8.13 -11.28
CA ARG A 561 12.94 -8.16 -10.49
C ARG A 561 12.47 -6.72 -10.26
N GLY A 562 11.26 -6.42 -10.71
CA GLY A 562 10.59 -5.16 -10.44
C GLY A 562 9.63 -5.30 -9.26
N ARG A 563 9.55 -4.27 -8.43
CA ARG A 563 8.62 -4.20 -7.30
C ARG A 563 8.14 -2.77 -7.05
N VAL A 564 6.88 -2.62 -6.67
CA VAL A 564 6.29 -1.36 -6.21
C VAL A 564 5.77 -1.60 -4.80
N ILE A 565 6.41 -1.01 -3.80
CA ILE A 565 5.93 -1.00 -2.41
C ILE A 565 4.96 0.18 -2.30
N TYR A 566 3.65 -0.11 -2.19
CA TYR A 566 2.61 0.91 -2.13
C TYR A 566 1.47 0.50 -1.18
N ALA A 567 1.17 1.35 -0.20
CA ALA A 567 0.06 1.16 0.74
C ALA A 567 -1.15 2.01 0.32
N ASP A 568 -2.23 1.37 -0.16
CA ASP A 568 -3.41 2.07 -0.70
C ASP A 568 -4.32 2.63 0.40
N THR A 569 -4.72 1.78 1.35
CA THR A 569 -5.75 2.10 2.35
C THR A 569 -5.48 1.40 3.68
N VAL A 570 -6.06 1.93 4.75
CA VAL A 570 -6.04 1.34 6.09
C VAL A 570 -7.46 1.29 6.64
N SER A 571 -7.81 0.18 7.31
CA SER A 571 -9.14 -0.06 7.87
C SER A 571 -9.05 -0.69 9.27
N PRO A 572 -9.79 -0.19 10.28
CA PRO A 572 -10.58 1.04 10.25
C PRO A 572 -9.67 2.28 10.12
N GLY A 573 -10.13 3.30 9.38
CA GLY A 573 -9.37 4.56 9.23
C GLY A 573 -9.37 5.44 10.50
N ARG A 574 -10.03 5.01 11.58
CA ARG A 574 -10.13 5.72 12.85
C ARG A 574 -10.04 4.75 14.01
N LEU A 575 -9.30 5.16 15.04
CA LEU A 575 -9.02 4.37 16.24
C LEU A 575 -9.29 5.18 17.52
N PRO A 576 -9.63 4.53 18.64
CA PRO A 576 -9.60 5.17 19.94
C PRO A 576 -8.15 5.50 20.34
N ALA A 577 -7.97 6.43 21.28
CA ALA A 577 -6.65 6.86 21.77
C ALA A 577 -5.78 5.71 22.36
N THR A 578 -6.38 4.54 22.65
CA THR A 578 -5.69 3.33 23.10
C THR A 578 -5.00 2.52 21.99
N GLY A 579 -5.19 2.88 20.72
CA GLY A 579 -4.79 2.03 19.59
C GLY A 579 -5.79 0.91 19.31
N GLY A 580 -5.44 0.01 18.38
CA GLY A 580 -6.31 -1.10 17.96
C GLY A 580 -5.83 -1.82 16.70
N PRO A 581 -6.48 -2.94 16.32
CA PRO A 581 -6.16 -3.67 15.11
C PRO A 581 -6.50 -2.84 13.86
N ILE A 582 -5.60 -2.88 12.88
CA ILE A 582 -5.71 -2.26 11.57
C ILE A 582 -5.30 -3.24 10.47
N VAL A 583 -5.93 -3.10 9.31
CA VAL A 583 -5.63 -3.83 8.08
C VAL A 583 -5.18 -2.83 7.03
N ILE A 584 -3.94 -2.93 6.57
CA ILE A 584 -3.35 -2.07 5.53
C ILE A 584 -3.41 -2.84 4.21
N ARG A 585 -4.14 -2.32 3.22
CA ARG A 585 -4.23 -2.89 1.87
C ARG A 585 -3.31 -2.15 0.92
N GLY A 586 -2.63 -2.87 0.04
CA GLY A 586 -1.65 -2.32 -0.88
C GLY A 586 -1.13 -3.33 -1.90
N MET A 587 0.12 -3.16 -2.31
CA MET A 587 0.87 -4.08 -3.15
C MET A 587 2.37 -4.04 -2.80
N GLY A 588 3.09 -5.09 -3.19
CA GLY A 588 4.55 -5.19 -3.02
C GLY A 588 5.00 -5.54 -1.61
N PHE A 589 4.11 -5.98 -0.73
CA PHE A 589 4.50 -6.29 0.65
C PHE A 589 5.29 -7.61 0.77
N SER A 590 6.30 -7.62 1.62
CA SER A 590 7.17 -8.78 1.91
C SER A 590 6.96 -9.27 3.35
N PRO A 591 7.26 -10.55 3.66
CA PRO A 591 7.47 -10.98 5.03
C PRO A 591 8.47 -10.06 5.74
N ASP A 592 8.32 -9.92 7.06
CA ASP A 592 9.16 -9.09 7.93
C ASP A 592 9.08 -7.56 7.71
N MET A 593 8.20 -7.06 6.83
CA MET A 593 7.86 -5.63 6.78
C MET A 593 7.43 -5.10 8.14
N THR A 594 7.92 -3.91 8.46
CA THR A 594 7.58 -3.20 9.69
C THR A 594 6.54 -2.12 9.42
N VAL A 595 5.78 -1.75 10.44
CA VAL A 595 4.76 -0.69 10.36
C VAL A 595 4.99 0.28 11.50
N THR A 596 4.98 1.58 11.21
CA THR A 596 4.89 2.64 12.23
C THR A 596 3.58 3.41 12.09
N VAL A 597 3.11 3.95 13.21
CA VAL A 597 2.03 4.93 13.25
C VAL A 597 2.53 6.13 14.04
N ASN A 598 2.63 7.28 13.39
CA ASN A 598 3.23 8.50 13.92
C ASN A 598 4.65 8.27 14.51
N GLY A 599 5.48 7.47 13.82
CA GLY A 599 6.84 7.11 14.25
C GLY A 599 6.92 6.12 15.42
N VAL A 600 5.80 5.54 15.87
CA VAL A 600 5.77 4.49 16.90
C VAL A 600 5.44 3.14 16.25
N ALA A 601 6.25 2.12 16.52
CA ALA A 601 6.07 0.79 15.95
C ALA A 601 4.69 0.19 16.29
N ALA A 602 3.99 -0.30 15.27
CA ALA A 602 2.80 -1.14 15.40
C ALA A 602 3.20 -2.62 15.46
N GLN A 603 2.42 -3.44 16.16
CA GLN A 603 2.66 -4.88 16.21
C GLN A 603 2.09 -5.54 14.95
N VAL A 604 2.93 -5.84 13.96
CA VAL A 604 2.54 -6.63 12.78
C VAL A 604 2.21 -8.06 13.19
N THR A 605 1.07 -8.58 12.74
CA THR A 605 0.58 -9.93 13.07
C THR A 605 0.51 -10.86 11.86
N ALA A 606 0.34 -10.33 10.64
CA ALA A 606 0.44 -11.08 9.40
C ALA A 606 0.81 -10.15 8.22
N VAL A 607 1.51 -10.70 7.23
CA VAL A 607 1.77 -10.02 5.96
C VAL A 607 1.50 -10.96 4.80
N THR A 608 0.80 -10.45 3.79
CA THR A 608 0.64 -11.02 2.45
C THR A 608 1.05 -9.96 1.43
N PRO A 609 1.31 -10.29 0.15
CA PRO A 609 1.72 -9.30 -0.86
C PRO A 609 0.79 -8.09 -1.06
N ASN A 610 -0.44 -8.16 -0.55
CA ASN A 610 -1.49 -7.16 -0.70
C ASN A 610 -2.10 -6.64 0.61
N GLU A 611 -1.75 -7.23 1.75
CA GLU A 611 -2.41 -6.97 3.03
C GLU A 611 -1.45 -7.17 4.20
N ILE A 612 -1.35 -6.16 5.07
CA ILE A 612 -0.66 -6.25 6.36
C ILE A 612 -1.70 -6.11 7.48
N ASP A 613 -1.78 -7.12 8.34
CA ASP A 613 -2.51 -7.02 9.61
C ASP A 613 -1.55 -6.53 10.69
N ALA A 614 -1.91 -5.46 11.40
CA ALA A 614 -1.13 -4.92 12.50
C ALA A 614 -2.01 -4.40 13.65
N VAL A 615 -1.42 -4.22 14.83
CA VAL A 615 -2.05 -3.53 15.95
C VAL A 615 -1.35 -2.18 16.15
N ALA A 616 -2.07 -1.10 15.83
CA ALA A 616 -1.59 0.25 16.02
C ALA A 616 -1.44 0.57 17.52
N PRO A 617 -0.36 1.27 17.93
CA PRO A 617 -0.06 1.57 19.32
C PRO A 617 -1.02 2.62 19.93
N PRO A 618 -1.01 2.81 21.26
CA PRO A 618 -1.68 3.95 21.88
C PRO A 618 -1.18 5.29 21.34
N SER A 619 -2.09 6.26 21.17
CA SER A 619 -1.80 7.55 20.55
C SER A 619 -0.84 8.45 21.35
N ASN A 620 -0.62 8.13 22.63
CA ASN A 620 0.19 8.90 23.59
C ASN A 620 -0.18 10.40 23.65
N GLY A 621 -1.45 10.73 23.42
CA GLY A 621 -1.97 12.11 23.42
C GLY A 621 -2.04 12.78 22.04
N THR A 622 -1.66 12.07 20.97
CA THR A 622 -1.90 12.50 19.59
C THR A 622 -3.38 12.36 19.25
N VAL A 623 -3.95 13.37 18.58
CA VAL A 623 -5.36 13.41 18.15
C VAL A 623 -5.42 13.87 16.70
N GLY A 624 -6.38 13.33 15.93
CA GLY A 624 -6.55 13.61 14.51
C GLY A 624 -5.72 12.68 13.61
N THR A 625 -5.56 13.07 12.36
CA THR A 625 -4.85 12.30 11.33
C THR A 625 -3.38 12.07 11.70
N VAL A 626 -2.91 10.85 11.49
CA VAL A 626 -1.53 10.42 11.73
C VAL A 626 -0.94 9.77 10.49
N LEU A 627 0.37 9.97 10.30
CA LEU A 627 1.12 9.25 9.29
C LEU A 627 1.20 7.76 9.67
N LEU A 628 0.93 6.88 8.71
CA LEU A 628 1.21 5.45 8.80
C LEU A 628 2.29 5.13 7.77
N GLU A 629 3.34 4.43 8.18
CA GLU A 629 4.46 4.05 7.33
C GLU A 629 4.62 2.53 7.33
N VAL A 630 4.94 1.98 6.17
CA VAL A 630 5.34 0.58 5.95
C VAL A 630 6.75 0.60 5.39
N GLU A 631 7.68 -0.11 6.04
CA GLU A 631 9.09 -0.16 5.66
C GLU A 631 9.55 -1.61 5.49
N ASP A 632 10.23 -1.89 4.38
CA ASP A 632 10.97 -3.15 4.16
C ASP A 632 12.35 -3.03 4.82
N PRO A 633 12.65 -3.78 5.90
CA PRO A 633 13.90 -3.62 6.64
C PRO A 633 15.13 -4.16 5.90
N VAL A 634 14.96 -4.82 4.74
CA VAL A 634 16.05 -5.34 3.91
C VAL A 634 16.43 -4.35 2.81
N THR A 635 15.43 -3.83 2.09
CA THR A 635 15.67 -2.90 0.96
C THR A 635 15.64 -1.42 1.36
N LEU A 636 15.11 -1.11 2.55
CA LEU A 636 14.80 0.24 3.05
C LEU A 636 13.76 0.99 2.19
N GLY A 637 12.98 0.26 1.39
CA GLY A 637 11.85 0.83 0.65
C GLY A 637 10.67 1.14 1.55
N VAL A 638 10.01 2.29 1.31
CA VAL A 638 8.97 2.86 2.17
C VAL A 638 7.69 3.11 1.38
N ALA A 639 6.54 2.82 1.99
CA ALA A 639 5.25 3.37 1.57
C ALA A 639 4.54 4.02 2.75
N SER A 640 3.91 5.17 2.53
CA SER A 640 3.23 5.90 3.59
C SER A 640 1.81 6.34 3.22
N ILE A 641 0.93 6.35 4.21
CA ILE A 641 -0.46 6.81 4.15
C ILE A 641 -0.56 8.08 5.00
N GLY A 642 -0.62 9.24 4.34
CA GLY A 642 -0.63 10.54 5.02
C GLY A 642 -2.01 11.01 5.52
N ASP A 643 -3.10 10.42 5.02
CA ASP A 643 -4.48 10.89 5.28
C ASP A 643 -5.49 9.80 5.71
N GLY A 644 -5.05 8.54 5.80
CA GLY A 644 -5.95 7.39 5.93
C GLY A 644 -6.22 6.89 7.35
N LEU A 645 -5.38 7.25 8.34
CA LEU A 645 -5.53 6.85 9.74
C LEU A 645 -5.64 8.07 10.66
N ALA A 646 -6.51 8.00 11.67
CA ALA A 646 -6.65 9.03 12.69
C ALA A 646 -6.94 8.44 14.08
N TYR A 647 -6.52 9.16 15.12
CA TYR A 647 -6.93 8.92 16.50
C TYR A 647 -8.07 9.86 16.92
N ASP A 648 -9.09 9.28 17.55
CA ASP A 648 -10.25 9.96 18.13
C ASP A 648 -11.15 10.69 17.09
N ALA A 649 -12.11 11.47 17.58
CA ALA A 649 -12.95 12.35 16.80
C ALA A 649 -12.11 13.49 16.14
N GLN A 650 -12.44 13.80 14.89
CA GLN A 650 -11.88 14.90 14.13
C GLN A 650 -12.75 16.17 14.26
N ASN A 651 -12.15 17.31 13.94
CA ASN A 651 -12.84 18.58 13.93
C ASN A 651 -13.93 18.60 12.83
N GLY A 652 -15.17 18.87 13.21
CA GLY A 652 -16.34 18.76 12.33
C GLY A 652 -17.10 17.43 12.40
N ASP A 653 -16.65 16.44 13.18
CA ASP A 653 -17.47 15.28 13.54
C ASP A 653 -18.56 15.70 14.54
N GLY A 654 -19.79 15.22 14.34
CA GLY A 654 -20.97 15.52 15.16
C GLY A 654 -21.67 14.28 15.72
N LEU A 655 -22.59 14.50 16.67
CA LEU A 655 -23.45 13.47 17.25
C LEU A 655 -24.91 13.69 16.88
N THR A 656 -25.68 12.60 16.83
CA THR A 656 -27.14 12.63 16.71
C THR A 656 -27.75 11.55 17.59
N ILE A 657 -28.79 11.89 18.35
CA ILE A 657 -29.54 10.93 19.18
C ILE A 657 -30.37 10.02 18.27
N LEU A 658 -30.26 8.70 18.46
CA LEU A 658 -31.18 7.71 17.86
C LEU A 658 -32.26 7.28 18.86
N THR A 659 -31.87 7.05 20.12
CA THR A 659 -32.78 6.83 21.25
C THR A 659 -32.17 7.48 22.50
N ALA A 660 -33.00 8.04 23.38
CA ALA A 660 -32.57 8.54 24.67
C ALA A 660 -33.73 8.44 25.67
N PRO A 661 -33.44 8.32 26.99
CA PRO A 661 -34.43 8.56 28.02
C PRO A 661 -34.94 10.01 27.92
N SER A 662 -36.25 10.22 28.07
CA SER A 662 -36.89 11.54 28.03
C SER A 662 -38.09 11.60 28.98
N ASP A 663 -38.51 12.81 29.34
CA ASP A 663 -39.66 13.09 30.21
C ASP A 663 -39.61 12.34 31.56
N ALA A 664 -40.47 11.33 31.77
CA ALA A 664 -40.54 10.53 32.97
C ALA A 664 -40.36 9.04 32.63
N VAL A 665 -39.28 8.45 33.11
CA VAL A 665 -38.92 7.03 32.90
C VAL A 665 -39.06 6.23 34.20
N PRO A 666 -39.37 4.92 34.16
CA PRO A 666 -39.56 4.14 35.37
C PRO A 666 -38.29 4.04 36.22
N MET A 667 -38.38 4.32 37.52
CA MET A 667 -37.22 4.19 38.42
C MET A 667 -36.72 2.74 38.49
N ASN A 668 -35.40 2.59 38.50
CA ASN A 668 -34.68 1.31 38.52
C ASN A 668 -34.85 0.42 37.27
N VAL A 669 -35.43 0.96 36.17
CA VAL A 669 -35.47 0.30 34.86
C VAL A 669 -34.37 0.92 33.96
N PRO A 670 -33.48 0.12 33.34
CA PRO A 670 -32.48 0.66 32.43
C PRO A 670 -33.08 1.02 31.07
N GLU A 671 -33.00 2.30 30.71
CA GLU A 671 -33.39 2.84 29.41
C GLU A 671 -32.16 2.95 28.48
N SER A 672 -32.38 2.94 27.16
CA SER A 672 -31.28 2.95 26.18
C SER A 672 -30.97 4.34 25.64
N PHE A 673 -29.77 4.86 25.94
CA PHE A 673 -29.22 6.04 25.29
C PHE A 673 -28.28 5.62 24.15
N THR A 674 -28.76 5.75 22.91
CA THR A 674 -28.01 5.46 21.68
C THR A 674 -27.79 6.74 20.89
N VAL A 675 -26.54 7.04 20.57
CA VAL A 675 -26.15 8.10 19.64
C VAL A 675 -25.47 7.51 18.41
N ARG A 676 -25.44 8.27 17.32
CA ARG A 676 -24.61 8.00 16.14
C ARG A 676 -23.63 9.14 15.92
N ALA A 677 -22.35 8.81 15.78
CA ALA A 677 -21.32 9.74 15.33
C ALA A 677 -21.35 9.86 13.79
N LEU A 678 -21.27 11.08 13.29
CA LEU A 678 -21.32 11.44 11.88
C LEU A 678 -20.14 12.35 11.54
N GLY A 679 -19.47 12.09 10.42
CA GLY A 679 -18.38 12.95 9.94
C GLY A 679 -18.93 14.25 9.33
N ALA A 680 -18.04 15.17 8.96
CA ALA A 680 -18.41 16.42 8.31
C ALA A 680 -19.20 16.25 6.98
N ASN A 681 -19.11 15.07 6.37
CA ASN A 681 -19.85 14.64 5.17
C ASN A 681 -21.14 13.86 5.48
N LEU A 682 -21.56 13.79 6.75
CA LEU A 682 -22.70 13.03 7.28
C LEU A 682 -22.62 11.50 7.13
N THR A 683 -21.46 10.91 6.82
CA THR A 683 -21.29 9.44 6.88
C THR A 683 -21.03 8.98 8.32
N PRO A 684 -21.56 7.80 8.74
CA PRO A 684 -21.31 7.29 10.08
C PRO A 684 -19.83 7.05 10.36
N VAL A 685 -19.40 7.37 11.58
CA VAL A 685 -17.99 7.28 11.99
C VAL A 685 -17.81 6.13 12.97
N ALA A 686 -17.12 5.09 12.54
CA ALA A 686 -16.77 3.93 13.37
C ALA A 686 -15.45 4.15 14.13
N GLY A 687 -15.23 3.38 15.20
CA GLY A 687 -13.96 3.39 15.95
C GLY A 687 -13.68 4.61 16.84
N VAL A 688 -14.59 5.59 16.90
CA VAL A 688 -14.45 6.80 17.72
C VAL A 688 -15.10 6.60 19.10
N PRO A 689 -14.47 7.05 20.20
CA PRO A 689 -15.06 6.98 21.53
C PRO A 689 -16.13 8.06 21.76
N VAL A 690 -17.30 7.66 22.23
CA VAL A 690 -18.31 8.56 22.82
C VAL A 690 -18.22 8.47 24.34
N THR A 691 -18.10 9.62 25.00
CA THR A 691 -18.12 9.73 26.46
C THR A 691 -19.52 10.08 26.94
N PHE A 692 -20.17 9.17 27.65
CA PHE A 692 -21.45 9.38 28.32
C PHE A 692 -21.21 9.77 29.78
N SER A 693 -21.71 10.92 30.20
CA SER A 693 -21.48 11.49 31.54
C SER A 693 -22.80 11.97 32.16
N VAL A 694 -23.02 11.66 33.44
CA VAL A 694 -24.09 12.28 34.24
C VAL A 694 -23.66 13.71 34.56
N THR A 695 -24.32 14.69 33.94
CA THR A 695 -23.96 16.12 33.99
C THR A 695 -24.83 16.92 34.96
N GLU A 696 -26.07 16.48 35.21
CA GLU A 696 -26.93 17.01 36.28
C GLU A 696 -27.70 15.87 36.97
N GLY A 697 -28.05 16.06 38.25
CA GLY A 697 -28.90 15.15 39.00
C GLY A 697 -28.23 13.84 39.42
N SER A 698 -28.99 12.74 39.37
CA SER A 698 -28.47 11.40 39.64
C SER A 698 -29.11 10.37 38.71
N ALA A 699 -28.26 9.58 38.07
CA ALA A 699 -28.59 8.44 37.23
C ALA A 699 -27.46 7.41 37.32
N VAL A 700 -27.74 6.16 36.99
CA VAL A 700 -26.73 5.09 36.92
C VAL A 700 -26.49 4.74 35.45
N LEU A 701 -25.26 4.93 34.97
CA LEU A 701 -24.83 4.48 33.64
C LEU A 701 -24.47 2.98 33.68
N GLY A 702 -24.65 2.29 32.55
CA GLY A 702 -24.44 0.84 32.44
C GLY A 702 -23.03 0.33 32.78
N CYS A 703 -22.00 1.20 32.83
CA CYS A 703 -20.66 0.83 33.28
C CYS A 703 -20.45 0.97 34.81
N GLY A 704 -21.45 1.46 35.56
CA GLY A 704 -21.40 1.63 37.02
C GLY A 704 -20.67 2.90 37.51
N ALA A 705 -20.15 3.74 36.61
CA ALA A 705 -19.53 5.02 36.93
C ALA A 705 -20.41 6.21 36.47
N SER A 706 -20.10 7.42 36.93
CA SER A 706 -20.74 8.66 36.47
C SER A 706 -20.28 9.14 35.10
N SER A 707 -19.22 8.54 34.54
CA SER A 707 -18.68 8.78 33.20
C SER A 707 -18.23 7.45 32.61
N CYS A 708 -18.70 7.12 31.41
CA CYS A 708 -18.44 5.87 30.70
C CYS A 708 -18.06 6.17 29.24
N GLN A 709 -17.06 5.47 28.71
CA GLN A 709 -16.65 5.60 27.31
C GLN A 709 -17.13 4.38 26.50
N VAL A 710 -17.75 4.60 25.34
CA VAL A 710 -18.23 3.55 24.43
C VAL A 710 -17.75 3.87 23.02
N THR A 711 -16.99 2.96 22.42
CA THR A 711 -16.52 3.11 21.04
C THR A 711 -17.65 2.82 20.05
N THR A 712 -17.82 3.68 19.05
CA THR A 712 -18.83 3.53 18.01
C THR A 712 -18.61 2.28 17.15
N ALA A 713 -19.68 1.53 16.90
CA ALA A 713 -19.73 0.40 15.99
C ALA A 713 -19.55 0.80 14.51
N ALA A 714 -19.54 -0.19 13.60
CA ALA A 714 -19.33 0.02 12.16
C ALA A 714 -20.37 0.95 11.50
N ASP A 715 -21.58 1.06 12.06
CA ASP A 715 -22.63 1.98 11.61
C ASP A 715 -22.62 3.32 12.37
N GLY A 716 -21.52 3.62 13.05
CA GLY A 716 -21.28 4.82 13.84
C GLY A 716 -22.05 4.89 15.16
N THR A 717 -22.74 3.83 15.60
CA THR A 717 -23.55 3.89 16.83
C THR A 717 -22.79 3.56 18.10
N ALA A 718 -23.08 4.30 19.17
CA ALA A 718 -22.66 3.99 20.53
C ALA A 718 -23.89 3.99 21.43
N THR A 719 -24.07 2.92 22.23
CA THR A 719 -25.21 2.74 23.12
C THR A 719 -24.74 2.50 24.55
N ILE A 720 -25.40 3.13 25.52
CA ILE A 720 -25.28 2.79 26.93
C ILE A 720 -26.66 2.69 27.58
N ALA A 721 -26.78 1.82 28.59
CA ALA A 721 -27.94 1.81 29.46
C ALA A 721 -27.87 2.97 30.48
N VAL A 722 -28.99 3.62 30.74
CA VAL A 722 -29.14 4.73 31.69
C VAL A 722 -30.33 4.44 32.58
N THR A 723 -30.14 4.40 33.89
CA THR A 723 -31.19 4.07 34.87
C THR A 723 -31.49 5.26 35.78
N ALA A 724 -32.75 5.69 35.84
CA ALA A 724 -33.19 6.67 36.81
C ALA A 724 -33.21 6.07 38.23
N ASN A 725 -32.52 6.71 39.17
CA ASN A 725 -32.43 6.27 40.58
C ASN A 725 -33.13 7.24 41.55
N SER A 726 -33.70 8.34 41.05
CA SER A 726 -34.44 9.34 41.82
C SER A 726 -35.52 10.00 40.97
N THR A 727 -36.46 10.70 41.62
CA THR A 727 -37.51 11.51 40.95
C THR A 727 -37.03 12.92 40.58
N ALA A 728 -35.76 13.26 40.84
CA ALA A 728 -35.19 14.54 40.42
C ALA A 728 -34.87 14.54 38.92
N LEU A 729 -34.68 15.73 38.36
CA LEU A 729 -34.16 15.90 37.01
C LEU A 729 -32.76 15.28 36.92
N ALA A 730 -32.53 14.46 35.91
CA ALA A 730 -31.23 13.90 35.58
C ALA A 730 -30.88 14.27 34.13
N GLN A 731 -29.64 14.70 33.94
CA GLN A 731 -29.06 14.99 32.64
C GLN A 731 -27.90 14.05 32.38
N VAL A 732 -27.89 13.43 31.20
CA VAL A 732 -26.77 12.61 30.72
C VAL A 732 -26.34 13.15 29.36
N THR A 733 -25.10 13.63 29.29
CA THR A 733 -24.49 14.15 28.06
C THR A 733 -23.67 13.05 27.41
N ALA A 734 -23.84 12.84 26.11
CA ALA A 734 -22.96 12.05 25.26
C ALA A 734 -22.09 13.01 24.43
N ALA A 735 -20.76 12.90 24.51
CA ALA A 735 -19.81 13.83 23.89
C ALA A 735 -18.66 13.14 23.17
N LEU A 736 -18.18 13.78 22.10
CA LEU A 736 -16.95 13.46 21.37
C LEU A 736 -15.79 14.33 21.84
N ALA A 737 -14.55 13.86 21.65
CA ALA A 737 -13.35 14.67 21.90
C ALA A 737 -13.24 15.91 21.00
N SER A 738 -13.97 15.95 19.87
CA SER A 738 -14.12 17.13 19.00
C SER A 738 -14.88 18.29 19.64
N GLY A 739 -15.52 18.07 20.80
CA GLY A 739 -16.39 19.04 21.47
C GLY A 739 -17.85 19.01 21.02
N ALA A 740 -18.23 18.11 20.11
CA ALA A 740 -19.63 17.88 19.77
C ALA A 740 -20.32 17.02 20.84
N ASP A 741 -21.45 17.49 21.35
CA ASP A 741 -22.24 16.82 22.38
C ASP A 741 -23.75 16.80 22.08
N VAL A 742 -24.44 15.86 22.73
CA VAL A 742 -25.91 15.77 22.76
C VAL A 742 -26.36 15.37 24.17
N LEU A 743 -27.51 15.88 24.60
CA LEU A 743 -28.01 15.73 25.96
C LEU A 743 -29.33 14.93 25.99
N ALA A 744 -29.45 14.02 26.95
CA ALA A 744 -30.70 13.38 27.36
C ALA A 744 -31.13 13.94 28.73
N GLU A 745 -32.39 14.37 28.84
CA GLU A 745 -32.97 14.95 30.06
C GLU A 745 -34.25 14.20 30.45
N PHE A 746 -34.33 13.71 31.69
CA PHE A 746 -35.41 12.87 32.17
C PHE A 746 -35.56 12.92 33.70
N THR A 747 -36.65 12.35 34.21
CA THR A 747 -36.97 12.19 35.63
C THR A 747 -37.39 10.74 35.92
N GLY A 748 -37.22 10.27 37.15
CA GLY A 748 -37.74 8.96 37.57
C GLY A 748 -39.20 8.99 38.01
N SER A 749 -39.99 8.00 37.61
CA SER A 749 -41.38 7.77 38.07
C SER A 749 -41.52 6.54 38.98
N ALA A 750 -42.49 6.58 39.90
CA ALA A 750 -42.77 5.54 40.89
C ALA A 750 -43.88 4.56 40.40
N PRO A 751 -43.84 3.27 40.76
CA PRO A 751 -44.77 2.26 40.23
C PRO A 751 -46.17 2.25 40.90
N ASN A 752 -47.18 1.91 40.10
CA ASN A 752 -48.59 1.75 40.53
C ASN A 752 -48.84 0.58 41.51
N SER A 753 -49.89 0.67 42.32
CA SER A 753 -50.33 -0.36 43.29
C SER A 753 -51.81 -0.76 43.06
N ILE A 754 -52.25 -1.92 43.57
CA ILE A 754 -53.61 -2.46 43.32
C ILE A 754 -54.24 -3.17 44.54
N TYR A 755 -55.55 -3.01 44.72
CA TYR A 755 -56.34 -3.54 45.85
C TYR A 755 -57.68 -4.14 45.39
N ALA A 756 -58.15 -5.21 46.02
CA ALA A 756 -59.47 -5.82 45.73
C ALA A 756 -60.62 -5.09 46.45
N LEU A 757 -61.71 -4.78 45.75
CA LEU A 757 -62.90 -4.11 46.31
C LEU A 757 -64.04 -5.09 46.66
N THR A 758 -64.19 -6.16 45.88
CA THR A 758 -65.25 -7.18 46.06
C THR A 758 -64.62 -8.57 46.23
N PRO A 759 -63.94 -8.85 47.36
CA PRO A 759 -62.95 -9.91 47.44
C PRO A 759 -63.50 -11.34 47.41
N ASN A 760 -64.77 -11.56 47.75
CA ASN A 760 -65.35 -12.91 47.94
C ASN A 760 -66.63 -13.12 47.12
N LEU A 761 -66.85 -14.35 46.65
CA LEU A 761 -68.11 -14.84 46.08
C LEU A 761 -68.46 -16.20 46.73
N TYR A 762 -69.73 -16.36 47.13
CA TYR A 762 -70.25 -17.59 47.72
C TYR A 762 -71.20 -18.26 46.72
N VAL A 763 -70.96 -19.53 46.36
CA VAL A 763 -71.67 -20.22 45.27
C VAL A 763 -72.19 -21.56 45.74
N ALA A 764 -73.46 -21.84 45.48
CA ALA A 764 -74.09 -23.13 45.75
C ALA A 764 -73.35 -24.28 45.04
N ILE A 765 -73.05 -25.35 45.77
CA ILE A 765 -72.45 -26.57 45.21
C ILE A 765 -73.36 -27.15 44.12
N GLY A 766 -72.79 -27.41 42.95
CA GLY A 766 -73.50 -27.81 41.72
C GLY A 766 -74.11 -26.66 40.91
N GLY A 767 -74.21 -25.44 41.47
CA GLY A 767 -74.75 -24.26 40.80
C GLY A 767 -73.75 -23.59 39.86
N THR A 768 -74.25 -22.86 38.85
CA THR A 768 -73.45 -22.04 37.92
C THR A 768 -73.95 -20.61 37.92
N THR A 769 -73.05 -19.63 37.95
CA THR A 769 -73.36 -18.19 37.99
C THR A 769 -72.32 -17.36 37.23
N THR A 770 -72.58 -16.07 37.01
CA THR A 770 -71.63 -15.11 36.43
C THR A 770 -71.26 -14.03 37.45
N TRP A 771 -69.99 -13.66 37.54
CA TRP A 771 -69.48 -12.72 38.54
C TRP A 771 -68.61 -11.62 37.90
N SER A 772 -68.66 -10.40 38.47
CA SER A 772 -67.90 -9.24 38.01
C SER A 772 -67.08 -8.61 39.16
N PRO A 773 -65.93 -9.21 39.55
CA PRO A 773 -65.09 -8.67 40.61
C PRO A 773 -64.43 -7.35 40.20
N SER A 774 -64.22 -6.45 41.16
CA SER A 774 -63.61 -5.13 40.93
C SER A 774 -62.37 -4.88 41.79
N ALA A 775 -61.37 -4.22 41.21
CA ALA A 775 -60.09 -3.84 41.83
C ALA A 775 -59.81 -2.35 41.65
N LEU A 776 -59.18 -1.71 42.65
CA LEU A 776 -58.75 -0.31 42.64
C LEU A 776 -57.26 -0.22 42.36
N VAL A 777 -56.87 0.50 41.30
CA VAL A 777 -55.48 0.82 40.95
C VAL A 777 -55.14 2.23 41.43
N LEU A 778 -54.00 2.40 42.09
CA LEU A 778 -53.49 3.68 42.57
C LEU A 778 -52.11 4.01 42.00
N GLU A 779 -51.94 5.26 41.59
CA GLU A 779 -50.67 5.90 41.23
C GLU A 779 -50.40 7.00 42.26
N ASN A 780 -49.23 6.98 42.93
CA ASN A 780 -48.90 7.93 44.01
C ASN A 780 -50.03 8.11 45.06
N SER A 781 -50.68 7.00 45.44
CA SER A 781 -51.83 6.94 46.35
C SER A 781 -53.10 7.69 45.89
N GLN A 782 -53.20 8.03 44.60
CA GLN A 782 -54.40 8.58 43.96
C GLN A 782 -54.97 7.60 42.93
N PRO A 783 -56.29 7.63 42.61
CA PRO A 783 -56.87 6.72 41.63
C PRO A 783 -56.24 6.84 40.24
N ALA A 784 -55.64 5.76 39.73
CA ALA A 784 -55.01 5.71 38.42
C ALA A 784 -56.03 5.33 37.35
N ALA A 785 -56.34 6.24 36.43
CA ALA A 785 -57.27 5.99 35.32
C ALA A 785 -56.54 5.47 34.07
N GLY A 786 -57.14 4.53 33.33
CA GLY A 786 -56.56 3.95 32.12
C GLY A 786 -55.44 2.93 32.35
N ALA A 787 -55.22 2.48 33.59
CA ALA A 787 -54.25 1.45 33.91
C ALA A 787 -54.81 0.06 33.56
N GLY A 788 -54.12 -0.67 32.69
CA GLY A 788 -54.51 -2.03 32.29
C GLY A 788 -54.33 -3.04 33.41
N VAL A 789 -55.34 -3.89 33.62
CA VAL A 789 -55.36 -4.96 34.63
C VAL A 789 -55.65 -6.31 33.97
N LEU A 790 -54.73 -7.26 34.14
CA LEU A 790 -54.84 -8.65 33.70
C LEU A 790 -55.53 -9.50 34.79
N TRP A 791 -56.60 -10.19 34.41
CA TRP A 791 -57.37 -11.12 35.25
C TRP A 791 -57.03 -12.56 34.89
N GLN A 792 -56.64 -13.35 35.88
CA GLN A 792 -56.22 -14.75 35.69
C GLN A 792 -56.73 -15.67 36.79
N THR A 793 -57.00 -16.93 36.43
CA THR A 793 -57.33 -18.00 37.39
C THR A 793 -56.85 -19.34 36.85
N THR A 794 -56.48 -20.22 37.76
CA THR A 794 -56.16 -21.64 37.50
C THR A 794 -57.17 -22.59 38.18
N SER A 795 -58.25 -22.04 38.73
CA SER A 795 -59.21 -22.79 39.55
C SER A 795 -60.21 -23.55 38.69
N SER A 796 -60.36 -24.84 38.96
CA SER A 796 -61.33 -25.69 38.25
C SER A 796 -62.76 -25.20 38.46
N GLY A 797 -63.56 -25.15 37.40
CA GLY A 797 -64.92 -24.59 37.44
C GLY A 797 -65.00 -23.06 37.40
N VAL A 798 -63.89 -22.35 37.17
CA VAL A 798 -63.87 -20.89 36.97
C VAL A 798 -63.32 -20.57 35.58
N SER A 799 -63.99 -19.69 34.84
CA SER A 799 -63.56 -19.31 33.48
C SER A 799 -63.83 -17.83 33.18
N MET A 800 -62.98 -17.21 32.36
CA MET A 800 -63.19 -15.83 31.88
C MET A 800 -64.16 -15.85 30.70
N THR A 801 -65.15 -14.95 30.68
CA THR A 801 -66.24 -15.02 29.68
C THR A 801 -65.89 -14.44 28.31
N SER A 802 -64.95 -13.49 28.25
CA SER A 802 -64.46 -12.87 27.00
C SER A 802 -63.32 -11.86 27.17
N GLN A 803 -63.18 -11.25 28.35
CA GLN A 803 -62.15 -10.26 28.65
C GLN A 803 -61.27 -10.72 29.82
N ALA A 804 -60.04 -11.14 29.50
CA ALA A 804 -58.98 -11.36 30.50
C ALA A 804 -58.28 -10.04 30.90
N MET A 805 -58.59 -8.92 30.24
CA MET A 805 -57.97 -7.61 30.47
C MET A 805 -59.08 -6.55 30.61
N SER A 806 -58.88 -5.61 31.53
CA SER A 806 -59.75 -4.44 31.72
C SER A 806 -58.94 -3.22 32.14
N ASP A 807 -59.26 -2.05 31.61
CA ASP A 807 -58.65 -0.79 32.05
C ASP A 807 -59.40 -0.20 33.24
N SER A 808 -58.69 0.50 34.12
CA SER A 808 -59.30 1.24 35.23
C SER A 808 -60.06 2.48 34.75
N ASN A 809 -61.22 2.74 35.33
CA ASN A 809 -62.03 3.93 35.04
C ASN A 809 -61.47 5.19 35.73
N SER A 810 -62.16 6.33 35.60
CA SER A 810 -61.80 7.62 36.21
C SER A 810 -61.73 7.62 37.75
N SER A 811 -62.26 6.57 38.41
CA SER A 811 -62.18 6.36 39.85
C SER A 811 -61.14 5.29 40.22
N GLY A 812 -60.25 4.93 39.29
CA GLY A 812 -59.22 3.90 39.46
C GLY A 812 -59.74 2.46 39.46
N VAL A 813 -61.02 2.23 39.16
CA VAL A 813 -61.64 0.89 39.31
C VAL A 813 -61.61 0.13 37.98
N ALA A 814 -60.99 -1.04 37.99
CA ALA A 814 -61.00 -2.04 36.92
C ALA A 814 -61.90 -3.23 37.31
N THR A 815 -62.61 -3.85 36.35
CA THR A 815 -63.63 -4.89 36.63
C THR A 815 -63.47 -6.08 35.68
N GLY A 816 -63.34 -7.29 36.25
CA GLY A 816 -63.30 -8.56 35.50
C GLY A 816 -64.69 -9.12 35.21
N LYS A 817 -64.79 -10.15 34.36
CA LYS A 817 -66.04 -10.90 34.07
C LYS A 817 -65.79 -12.40 33.96
N LEU A 818 -66.42 -13.18 34.84
CA LEU A 818 -66.20 -14.62 34.99
C LEU A 818 -67.50 -15.40 35.00
N THR A 819 -67.44 -16.66 34.55
CA THR A 819 -68.41 -17.70 34.87
C THR A 819 -67.81 -18.61 35.94
N VAL A 820 -68.62 -18.95 36.95
CA VAL A 820 -68.24 -19.75 38.11
C VAL A 820 -69.23 -20.90 38.27
N GLY A 821 -68.72 -22.13 38.38
CA GLY A 821 -69.49 -23.34 38.57
C GLY A 821 -69.73 -24.17 37.28
N PRO A 822 -70.19 -25.42 37.42
CA PRO A 822 -70.60 -26.09 38.65
C PRO A 822 -69.43 -26.46 39.56
N LEU A 823 -69.48 -26.04 40.84
CA LEU A 823 -68.46 -26.34 41.85
C LEU A 823 -68.84 -27.58 42.66
N ASN A 824 -67.85 -28.37 43.10
CA ASN A 824 -68.04 -29.38 44.15
C ASN A 824 -67.56 -28.84 45.51
N ALA A 825 -67.83 -29.57 46.61
CA ALA A 825 -67.48 -29.15 47.98
C ALA A 825 -65.97 -28.89 48.23
N ALA A 826 -65.07 -29.41 47.37
CA ALA A 826 -63.64 -29.16 47.44
C ALA A 826 -63.13 -28.17 46.36
N ALA A 827 -64.00 -27.69 45.47
CA ALA A 827 -63.67 -26.81 44.35
C ALA A 827 -63.83 -25.32 44.70
N GLY A 828 -63.23 -24.89 45.80
CA GLY A 828 -62.95 -23.46 46.01
C GLY A 828 -61.91 -22.97 45.01
N GLY A 829 -61.92 -21.66 44.74
CA GLY A 829 -61.07 -21.07 43.72
C GLY A 829 -60.54 -19.69 44.07
N THR A 830 -59.47 -19.29 43.40
CA THR A 830 -58.93 -17.93 43.45
C THR A 830 -58.84 -17.31 42.06
N VAL A 831 -59.06 -16.00 42.00
CA VAL A 831 -58.83 -15.17 40.81
C VAL A 831 -57.83 -14.08 41.21
N GLN A 832 -56.86 -13.82 40.36
CA GLN A 832 -55.91 -12.72 40.55
C GLN A 832 -56.18 -11.61 39.54
N ALA A 833 -55.95 -10.36 39.96
CA ALA A 833 -55.93 -9.17 39.13
C ALA A 833 -54.57 -8.50 39.26
N CYS A 834 -53.85 -8.32 38.15
CA CYS A 834 -52.46 -7.84 38.13
C CYS A 834 -52.32 -6.61 37.23
N VAL A 835 -51.62 -5.56 37.69
CA VAL A 835 -51.33 -4.36 36.89
C VAL A 835 -50.33 -4.70 35.80
N VAL A 836 -50.71 -4.40 34.55
CA VAL A 836 -49.90 -4.62 33.36
C VAL A 836 -48.67 -3.71 33.40
N GLY A 837 -47.49 -4.27 33.14
CA GLY A 837 -46.22 -3.53 33.11
C GLY A 837 -45.45 -3.47 34.43
N ASN A 838 -46.07 -3.72 35.59
CA ASN A 838 -45.34 -3.71 36.88
C ASN A 838 -45.54 -4.96 37.77
N GLY A 839 -46.49 -5.84 37.46
CA GLY A 839 -46.64 -7.13 38.13
C GLY A 839 -47.23 -7.08 39.55
N SER A 840 -47.70 -5.92 40.02
CA SER A 840 -48.44 -5.82 41.29
C SER A 840 -49.79 -6.51 41.15
N CYS A 841 -50.11 -7.45 42.04
CA CYS A 841 -51.34 -8.26 41.98
C CYS A 841 -52.16 -8.20 43.28
N THR A 842 -53.48 -8.35 43.14
CA THR A 842 -54.42 -8.60 44.24
C THR A 842 -55.25 -9.86 43.95
N ALA A 843 -55.88 -10.44 44.98
CA ALA A 843 -56.53 -11.75 44.90
C ALA A 843 -57.98 -11.73 45.40
N PHE A 844 -58.79 -12.59 44.81
CA PHE A 844 -60.22 -12.77 45.02
C PHE A 844 -60.52 -14.26 45.29
N SER A 845 -61.49 -14.56 46.15
CA SER A 845 -61.81 -15.91 46.61
C SER A 845 -63.23 -16.33 46.22
N ILE A 846 -63.37 -17.59 45.80
CA ILE A 846 -64.64 -18.24 45.44
C ILE A 846 -64.84 -19.41 46.41
N VAL A 847 -65.95 -19.38 47.14
CA VAL A 847 -66.28 -20.29 48.24
C VAL A 847 -67.49 -21.16 47.84
N PRO A 848 -67.35 -22.50 47.74
CA PRO A 848 -68.48 -23.39 47.50
C PRO A 848 -69.28 -23.56 48.80
N VAL A 849 -70.60 -23.47 48.72
CA VAL A 849 -71.51 -23.53 49.87
C VAL A 849 -72.54 -24.65 49.70
N HIS A 850 -72.81 -25.35 50.79
CA HIS A 850 -73.78 -26.43 50.88
C HIS A 850 -75.21 -25.91 50.85
N VAL A 851 -76.02 -26.36 49.88
CA VAL A 851 -77.45 -26.01 49.77
C VAL A 851 -78.26 -26.54 50.95
N GLU A 852 -77.76 -27.57 51.64
CA GLU A 852 -78.33 -28.09 52.89
C GLU A 852 -78.28 -27.08 54.05
N THR A 853 -77.41 -26.06 53.92
CA THR A 853 -77.24 -24.96 54.88
C THR A 853 -77.81 -23.63 54.38
N ALA A 854 -78.58 -23.65 53.28
CA ALA A 854 -79.20 -22.45 52.75
C ALA A 854 -80.31 -21.93 53.69
N ALA A 855 -80.52 -20.62 53.67
CA ALA A 855 -81.72 -19.95 54.15
C ALA A 855 -82.33 -19.12 53.01
N MET A 856 -83.58 -18.70 53.19
CA MET A 856 -84.28 -17.81 52.25
C MET A 856 -84.94 -16.67 53.02
N ASP A 857 -84.54 -15.45 52.69
CA ASP A 857 -85.10 -14.24 53.28
C ASP A 857 -85.97 -13.50 52.24
N PRO A 858 -87.12 -12.92 52.63
CA PRO A 858 -87.99 -12.19 51.72
C PRO A 858 -87.42 -10.80 51.38
N VAL A 859 -87.13 -10.55 50.11
CA VAL A 859 -86.66 -9.23 49.63
C VAL A 859 -87.86 -8.35 49.25
N SER A 860 -88.80 -8.87 48.46
CA SER A 860 -90.02 -8.14 48.08
C SER A 860 -91.12 -9.07 47.53
N GLY A 861 -92.36 -8.59 47.46
CA GLY A 861 -93.46 -9.27 46.76
C GLY A 861 -94.01 -10.57 47.38
N THR A 862 -93.44 -11.06 48.48
CA THR A 862 -93.89 -12.29 49.17
C THR A 862 -95.19 -12.13 49.97
N SER A 863 -95.66 -10.91 50.20
CA SER A 863 -96.98 -10.66 50.79
C SER A 863 -97.76 -9.69 49.92
N GLN A 864 -98.87 -10.16 49.36
CA GLN A 864 -99.74 -9.37 48.49
C GLN A 864 -101.20 -9.72 48.80
N SER A 865 -102.04 -8.70 48.96
CA SER A 865 -103.48 -8.84 49.03
C SER A 865 -104.09 -7.77 48.13
N ILE A 866 -104.58 -8.19 46.97
CA ILE A 866 -105.03 -7.32 45.87
C ILE A 866 -106.45 -7.71 45.42
N ASP A 867 -107.00 -6.96 44.46
CA ASP A 867 -108.28 -7.24 43.83
C ASP A 867 -108.15 -8.38 42.78
N GLU A 868 -109.20 -9.17 42.53
CA GLU A 868 -109.19 -10.25 41.54
C GLU A 868 -108.90 -9.79 40.09
N THR A 869 -109.06 -8.51 39.78
CA THR A 869 -108.70 -7.93 38.47
C THR A 869 -107.24 -7.48 38.35
N ALA A 870 -106.49 -7.43 39.45
CA ALA A 870 -105.10 -7.00 39.49
C ALA A 870 -104.11 -8.17 39.40
N THR A 871 -102.98 -7.97 38.73
CA THR A 871 -101.91 -8.98 38.61
C THR A 871 -100.95 -8.93 39.80
N LEU A 872 -100.55 -10.10 40.30
CA LEU A 872 -99.52 -10.22 41.33
C LEU A 872 -98.15 -9.75 40.81
N ALA A 873 -97.45 -8.96 41.61
CA ALA A 873 -96.05 -8.60 41.35
C ALA A 873 -95.13 -9.82 41.56
N PRO A 874 -93.92 -9.85 40.96
CA PRO A 874 -92.95 -10.89 41.23
C PRO A 874 -92.57 -10.94 42.72
N ALA A 875 -92.53 -12.15 43.29
CA ALA A 875 -91.94 -12.38 44.60
C ALA A 875 -90.42 -12.54 44.43
N VAL A 876 -89.63 -11.88 45.29
CA VAL A 876 -88.17 -11.94 45.28
C VAL A 876 -87.70 -12.41 46.65
N LEU A 877 -86.89 -13.46 46.65
CA LEU A 877 -86.19 -13.99 47.82
C LEU A 877 -84.69 -13.76 47.65
N GLU A 878 -83.95 -13.70 48.75
CA GLU A 878 -82.50 -13.80 48.78
C GLU A 878 -82.14 -15.16 49.38
N VAL A 879 -81.39 -15.96 48.64
CA VAL A 879 -80.84 -17.22 49.14
C VAL A 879 -79.52 -16.90 49.83
N THR A 880 -79.40 -17.27 51.10
CA THR A 880 -78.22 -17.00 51.92
C THR A 880 -77.62 -18.29 52.47
N ASP A 881 -76.35 -18.26 52.89
CA ASP A 881 -75.74 -19.33 53.68
C ASP A 881 -76.16 -19.26 55.17
N ALA A 882 -75.78 -20.25 55.97
CA ALA A 882 -76.14 -20.34 57.39
C ALA A 882 -75.62 -19.19 58.28
N ILE A 883 -74.84 -18.25 57.74
CA ILE A 883 -74.34 -17.05 58.43
C ILE A 883 -74.71 -15.75 57.70
N GLY A 884 -75.59 -15.82 56.69
CA GLY A 884 -76.17 -14.65 56.01
C GLY A 884 -75.38 -14.13 54.81
N HIS A 885 -74.42 -14.88 54.25
CA HIS A 885 -73.80 -14.46 52.98
C HIS A 885 -74.72 -14.78 51.80
N PRO A 886 -74.86 -13.90 50.79
CA PRO A 886 -75.66 -14.18 49.62
C PRO A 886 -75.10 -15.36 48.81
N MET A 887 -75.91 -16.39 48.59
CA MET A 887 -75.52 -17.65 47.94
C MET A 887 -75.93 -17.64 46.47
N ALA A 888 -74.95 -17.52 45.58
CA ALA A 888 -75.18 -17.47 44.14
C ALA A 888 -75.35 -18.87 43.51
N GLY A 889 -76.14 -18.98 42.44
CA GLY A 889 -76.30 -20.23 41.68
C GLY A 889 -77.18 -21.30 42.35
N ALA A 890 -77.86 -20.97 43.46
CA ALA A 890 -78.76 -21.89 44.15
C ALA A 890 -80.06 -22.06 43.37
N VAL A 891 -80.51 -23.30 43.16
CA VAL A 891 -81.79 -23.59 42.49
C VAL A 891 -82.91 -23.53 43.52
N VAL A 892 -83.84 -22.61 43.32
CA VAL A 892 -85.04 -22.44 44.15
C VAL A 892 -86.24 -23.02 43.40
N THR A 893 -86.95 -23.95 44.04
CA THR A 893 -88.16 -24.59 43.50
C THR A 893 -89.37 -24.03 44.23
N PHE A 894 -90.22 -23.30 43.52
CA PHE A 894 -91.47 -22.74 44.01
C PHE A 894 -92.61 -23.70 43.67
N HIS A 895 -93.26 -24.24 44.69
CA HIS A 895 -94.48 -25.03 44.56
C HIS A 895 -95.69 -24.13 44.84
N GLU A 896 -96.46 -23.85 43.81
CA GLU A 896 -97.62 -22.95 43.89
C GLU A 896 -98.90 -23.77 43.90
N THR A 897 -99.74 -23.61 44.93
CA THR A 897 -101.09 -24.19 45.01
C THR A 897 -102.11 -23.07 45.07
N GLN A 898 -102.90 -22.95 44.01
CA GLN A 898 -103.97 -21.98 43.89
C GLN A 898 -105.27 -22.58 44.41
N PHE A 899 -105.83 -21.97 45.44
CA PHE A 899 -107.13 -22.30 46.01
C PHE A 899 -108.18 -21.28 45.57
N ALA A 900 -109.42 -21.73 45.38
CA ALA A 900 -110.56 -20.82 45.28
C ALA A 900 -110.67 -19.99 46.56
N TRP A 901 -110.83 -18.67 46.43
CA TRP A 901 -110.99 -17.80 47.59
C TRP A 901 -112.27 -18.16 48.36
N ALA A 902 -112.16 -18.25 49.67
CA ALA A 902 -113.27 -18.51 50.57
C ALA A 902 -113.17 -17.57 51.79
N PRO A 903 -114.30 -17.02 52.28
CA PRO A 903 -114.29 -16.17 53.46
C PRO A 903 -113.98 -16.99 54.73
N ALA A 904 -113.39 -16.34 55.73
CA ALA A 904 -113.09 -16.97 57.01
C ALA A 904 -114.39 -17.42 57.72
N CYS A 905 -114.46 -18.71 58.11
CA CYS A 905 -115.61 -19.26 58.84
C CYS A 905 -115.75 -18.64 60.24
N ALA A 906 -116.98 -18.36 60.67
CA ALA A 906 -117.29 -17.91 62.02
C ALA A 906 -118.00 -19.03 62.82
N GLY A 907 -117.33 -19.55 63.87
CA GLY A 907 -117.87 -20.54 64.81
C GLY A 907 -117.28 -21.96 64.69
N ASP A 908 -117.45 -22.75 65.75
CA ASP A 908 -116.77 -24.05 66.00
C ASP A 908 -117.25 -25.24 65.12
N SER A 909 -117.55 -25.01 63.85
CA SER A 909 -117.85 -26.06 62.87
C SER A 909 -116.73 -26.20 61.84
N VAL A 910 -116.23 -27.42 61.63
CA VAL A 910 -115.16 -27.75 60.69
C VAL A 910 -115.49 -27.24 59.28
N CYS A 911 -114.69 -26.29 58.77
CA CYS A 911 -114.84 -25.79 57.40
C CYS A 911 -114.50 -26.89 56.37
N PRO A 912 -115.17 -26.92 55.21
CA PRO A 912 -114.67 -27.69 54.07
C PRO A 912 -113.33 -27.10 53.61
N SER A 913 -112.34 -27.94 53.33
CA SER A 913 -111.07 -27.48 52.75
C SER A 913 -111.33 -26.76 51.42
N PRO A 914 -110.71 -25.59 51.16
CA PRO A 914 -110.95 -24.83 49.95
C PRO A 914 -110.55 -25.65 48.71
N HIS A 915 -111.30 -25.48 47.62
CA HIS A 915 -111.07 -26.24 46.39
C HIS A 915 -109.79 -25.76 45.68
N ILE A 916 -108.92 -26.69 45.32
CA ILE A 916 -107.72 -26.39 44.53
C ILE A 916 -108.14 -26.13 43.08
N LEU A 917 -107.80 -24.95 42.56
CA LEU A 917 -108.05 -24.52 41.18
C LEU A 917 -106.87 -24.87 40.25
N GLY A 918 -105.65 -24.88 40.78
CA GLY A 918 -104.44 -25.17 40.01
C GLY A 918 -103.24 -25.43 40.90
N GLN A 919 -102.26 -26.16 40.36
CA GLN A 919 -100.94 -26.33 40.97
C GLN A 919 -99.88 -26.21 39.88
N GLN A 920 -98.77 -25.52 40.16
CA GLN A 920 -97.60 -25.52 39.30
C GLN A 920 -96.30 -25.56 40.10
N THR A 921 -95.19 -25.86 39.43
CA THR A 921 -93.86 -25.82 40.01
C THR A 921 -92.95 -25.03 39.09
N VAL A 922 -92.30 -24.00 39.62
CA VAL A 922 -91.39 -23.11 38.90
C VAL A 922 -90.00 -23.23 39.52
N GLN A 923 -88.96 -23.34 38.69
CA GLN A 923 -87.58 -23.30 39.15
C GLN A 923 -86.88 -22.04 38.65
N ALA A 924 -86.16 -21.38 39.55
CA ALA A 924 -85.29 -20.25 39.24
C ALA A 924 -83.94 -20.40 39.96
N VAL A 925 -82.93 -19.68 39.50
CA VAL A 925 -81.55 -19.76 40.03
C VAL A 925 -81.16 -18.42 40.62
N SER A 926 -80.53 -18.41 41.80
CA SER A 926 -80.08 -17.17 42.42
C SER A 926 -78.92 -16.50 41.66
N ALA A 927 -78.98 -15.17 41.55
CA ALA A 927 -77.95 -14.35 40.95
C ALA A 927 -76.68 -14.24 41.82
N SER A 928 -75.66 -13.53 41.36
CA SER A 928 -74.38 -13.36 42.09
C SER A 928 -74.50 -12.65 43.44
N ASP A 929 -75.65 -12.02 43.70
CA ASP A 929 -76.04 -11.33 44.93
C ASP A 929 -77.08 -12.13 45.75
N GLY A 930 -77.22 -13.44 45.50
CA GLY A 930 -78.17 -14.31 46.20
C GLY A 930 -79.64 -14.16 45.79
N THR A 931 -80.00 -13.13 45.02
CA THR A 931 -81.42 -12.85 44.73
C THR A 931 -82.02 -13.81 43.70
N VAL A 932 -83.27 -14.21 43.90
CA VAL A 932 -84.07 -15.07 43.01
C VAL A 932 -85.50 -14.55 42.91
N SER A 933 -86.16 -14.67 41.75
CA SER A 933 -87.51 -14.15 41.55
C SER A 933 -88.49 -15.17 40.95
N LEU A 934 -89.68 -15.23 41.53
CA LEU A 934 -90.86 -15.95 41.03
C LEU A 934 -91.85 -14.95 40.41
N THR A 935 -92.39 -15.28 39.23
CA THR A 935 -93.63 -14.66 38.73
C THR A 935 -94.82 -15.55 39.10
N PRO A 936 -95.74 -15.11 39.98
CA PRO A 936 -96.79 -15.98 40.51
C PRO A 936 -97.82 -16.46 39.47
N MET A 937 -98.47 -17.60 39.74
CA MET A 937 -99.54 -18.16 38.90
C MET A 937 -100.70 -17.17 38.69
N PRO A 938 -101.18 -16.98 37.43
CA PRO A 938 -102.36 -16.15 37.17
C PRO A 938 -103.65 -16.77 37.71
N ASN A 939 -104.59 -15.92 38.13
CA ASN A 939 -105.88 -16.31 38.73
C ASN A 939 -107.03 -16.52 37.74
N ASN A 940 -106.79 -16.37 36.44
CA ASN A 940 -107.76 -16.59 35.36
C ASN A 940 -109.12 -15.86 35.55
N GLY A 941 -109.11 -14.69 36.21
CA GLY A 941 -110.30 -13.87 36.43
C GLY A 941 -111.23 -14.35 37.55
N GLN A 942 -110.72 -15.07 38.54
CA GLN A 942 -111.44 -15.40 39.78
C GLN A 942 -110.66 -14.94 41.01
N ALA A 943 -111.36 -14.64 42.10
CA ALA A 943 -110.74 -14.51 43.41
C ALA A 943 -110.08 -15.83 43.85
N VAL A 944 -108.78 -15.76 44.19
CA VAL A 944 -107.98 -16.92 44.59
C VAL A 944 -107.11 -16.62 45.80
N LYS A 945 -106.73 -17.67 46.51
CA LYS A 945 -105.63 -17.67 47.46
C LYS A 945 -104.53 -18.57 46.91
N LEU A 946 -103.38 -17.99 46.59
CA LEU A 946 -102.21 -18.69 46.10
C LEU A 946 -101.25 -18.92 47.27
N VAL A 947 -101.09 -20.19 47.67
CA VAL A 947 -100.08 -20.59 48.66
C VAL A 947 -98.84 -21.01 47.89
N VAL A 948 -97.70 -20.41 48.20
CA VAL A 948 -96.41 -20.67 47.55
C VAL A 948 -95.42 -21.17 48.58
N GLN A 949 -94.91 -22.37 48.35
CA GLN A 949 -93.83 -22.98 49.12
C GLN A 949 -92.56 -22.89 48.28
N ALA A 950 -91.64 -21.98 48.65
CA ALA A 950 -90.30 -21.93 48.05
C ALA A 950 -89.39 -22.95 48.76
N THR A 951 -88.58 -23.70 48.02
CA THR A 951 -87.63 -24.68 48.57
C THR A 951 -86.24 -24.57 47.94
N VAL A 952 -85.18 -24.70 48.75
CA VAL A 952 -83.79 -24.86 48.31
C VAL A 952 -83.17 -26.07 49.02
N GLY A 953 -82.59 -26.98 48.23
CA GLY A 953 -82.07 -28.23 48.76
C GLY A 953 -83.16 -29.08 49.42
N ALA A 954 -82.84 -29.70 50.56
CA ALA A 954 -83.75 -30.57 51.31
C ALA A 954 -84.21 -29.98 52.65
N SER A 955 -83.85 -28.71 52.94
CA SER A 955 -83.90 -28.14 54.29
C SER A 955 -84.34 -26.68 54.36
N ALA A 956 -84.12 -25.88 53.31
CA ALA A 956 -84.58 -24.49 53.28
C ALA A 956 -85.98 -24.42 52.67
N GLU A 957 -86.95 -23.95 53.44
CA GLU A 957 -88.36 -23.82 53.04
C GLU A 957 -88.86 -22.44 53.46
N TYR A 958 -89.53 -21.74 52.56
CA TYR A 958 -90.15 -20.44 52.83
C TYR A 958 -91.55 -20.40 52.23
N ASP A 959 -92.55 -20.56 53.10
CA ASP A 959 -93.98 -20.48 52.76
C ASP A 959 -94.45 -19.02 52.78
N PHE A 960 -95.21 -18.64 51.76
CA PHE A 960 -95.91 -17.37 51.71
C PHE A 960 -97.24 -17.47 50.96
N GLU A 961 -98.13 -16.51 51.24
CA GLU A 961 -99.49 -16.50 50.71
C GLU A 961 -99.75 -15.18 49.97
N LEU A 962 -100.24 -15.30 48.74
CA LEU A 962 -100.67 -14.18 47.90
C LEU A 962 -102.19 -14.30 47.69
N VAL A 963 -102.93 -13.21 47.90
CA VAL A 963 -104.40 -13.22 47.89
C VAL A 963 -104.94 -12.25 46.84
N GLN A 964 -105.84 -12.74 46.00
CA GLN A 964 -106.65 -11.95 45.07
C GLN A 964 -108.11 -12.07 45.54
N ASN A 965 -108.64 -10.98 46.10
CA ASN A 965 -109.93 -10.94 46.78
C ASN A 965 -111.07 -10.67 45.79
N PRO A 966 -112.30 -11.18 46.06
CA PRO A 966 -113.46 -10.91 45.23
C PRO A 966 -113.92 -9.45 45.38
N PRO A 967 -114.77 -8.94 44.47
CA PRO A 967 -115.16 -7.54 44.46
C PRO A 967 -115.95 -7.17 45.72
N VAL A 968 -115.45 -6.18 46.46
CA VAL A 968 -116.14 -5.62 47.62
C VAL A 968 -117.27 -4.71 47.11
N ASN A 969 -118.45 -5.28 46.89
CA ASN A 969 -119.67 -4.48 46.69
C ASN A 969 -120.04 -3.78 48.02
N PRO A 970 -120.37 -2.48 47.99
CA PRO A 970 -120.52 -1.62 49.17
C PRO A 970 -121.80 -1.86 49.99
#